data_AF-A0A0L1ISZ0-F1
#
_entry.id   AF-A0A0L1ISZ0-F1
#
_cell.length_a   1.000
_cell.length_b   1.000
_cell.length_c   1.000
_cell.angle_alpha   90.00
_cell.angle_beta   90.00
_cell.angle_gamma   90.00
#
_symmetry.space_group_name_H-M   'P 1'
#
loop_
_entity.id
_entity.type
_entity.pdbx_description
1 polymer ?
#
loop_
_entity_poly.entity_id
_entity_poly.type
_entity_poly.pdbx_seq_one_letter_code
_entity_poly.pdbx_strand_id
1 'polypeptide(L)'
;MHNTEETSDRASIDNDGTSLFKSNEKARKSQTGYEWRNGASICLHAAAAILFLNILLTIIAASRAQQSSQSFEAETIFEGSCAKAKRWSTGFHILINVLGTILLGASNYCMQCLNAPSRKDVDRAHAHGKWLDIGTPSVTNLRVMSWVQIIIWFLLVLTSLPFHVLYNAAVFSALSSNAYGVVAVPPDGRIGSANSTTGACYKDLMGKDVGQVQMMYQEKELEFLSKEDCIKTYGVAFLSNRRTLLLVTNNNSVSSPGLLVGIGSLPAPVNDNQNPFDWMCSGPRSDLHGDFGSGTTQCLQSALLKHANDWSVSAEPFSYSDIVVTGTDFAFTGWNYTELQYSSSPPLDIMALGAFLRLKAPFNTVNDTLEFIQSQSWDNPSFESQLNVYMSDSLCATYSRTLPVLSPQYYSVDYCLSEKVEERCRVMYSPAICLLVIVCNAIKVVCILFTIRLRRKELLFTVGDAIASFMEYPDRTTLGRCWVERKKAKSVFAKPRPVASRMLPPRRRWHHAVGRTRWILSVTWCLVCLTFGGAIVTAIAYNSVVNYLPNARISTVWSLGFSEARPETMLRSLATYNLIAMVLLSNTPQVILSSLYYLINSILTCMLASAEYTSYSVRRQYLRVSWPEGQQRSTYFLSLPYAFSIPTMAISAILHWLLSESIFYVRIYQYDAAGTLDETSTISTCGISPIAMIFTLSLAGLALVILAGLAFKRFPTKMPLAGNCSLAISAACHPPLGDEDAALKPLMWGEVVISGASGKQGKVVPGEESREEPGEEGRLEEEVFRDSVELEERSLLPHVEGVSIFHCCFTSREVEEPVSTRLYI
;
A
#
# COMPACT_ATOMS: atom_id res chain seq x y z
N MET A 1 33.28 31.19 -11.93
CA MET A 1 34.39 32.14 -11.67
C MET A 1 34.05 32.93 -10.41
N HIS A 2 34.51 32.45 -9.25
CA HIS A 2 34.91 33.29 -8.12
C HIS A 2 35.74 32.40 -7.18
N ASN A 3 37.01 32.76 -7.03
CA ASN A 3 38.04 32.00 -6.34
C ASN A 3 37.94 32.12 -4.82
N THR A 4 38.21 30.99 -4.17
CA THR A 4 38.63 30.80 -2.78
C THR A 4 40.06 31.29 -2.55
N GLU A 5 40.30 31.99 -1.45
CA GLU A 5 41.62 32.28 -0.90
C GLU A 5 41.92 31.35 0.29
N GLU A 6 43.00 30.60 0.17
CA GLU A 6 43.75 29.94 1.25
C GLU A 6 44.64 30.97 1.95
N THR A 7 44.76 30.89 3.28
CA THR A 7 45.93 31.44 3.98
C THR A 7 46.51 30.43 4.97
N SER A 8 47.77 30.12 4.69
CA SER A 8 48.74 29.26 5.37
C SER A 8 48.96 29.57 6.85
N ASP A 9 49.00 28.52 7.67
CA ASP A 9 49.60 28.51 9.00
C ASP A 9 51.12 28.68 8.91
N ARG A 10 51.69 29.54 9.76
CA ARG A 10 53.14 29.69 9.96
C ARG A 10 53.45 29.47 11.44
N ALA A 11 54.22 28.42 11.72
CA ALA A 11 54.69 28.07 13.05
C ALA A 11 55.77 29.05 13.52
N SER A 12 55.66 29.51 14.77
CA SER A 12 56.75 30.15 15.54
C SER A 12 57.16 29.23 16.68
N ILE A 13 58.46 28.92 16.74
CA ILE A 13 59.12 28.23 17.84
C ILE A 13 59.60 29.30 18.83
N ASP A 14 59.28 29.14 20.11
CA ASP A 14 60.01 29.79 21.20
C ASP A 14 60.48 28.75 22.23
N ASN A 15 61.74 28.90 22.63
CA ASN A 15 62.47 28.17 23.66
C ASN A 15 62.08 28.73 25.04
N ASP A 16 61.36 27.96 25.85
CA ASP A 16 61.81 27.66 27.22
C ASP A 16 60.95 26.52 27.82
N GLY A 17 61.61 25.59 28.48
CA GLY A 17 61.01 24.33 28.93
C GLY A 17 60.19 24.49 30.20
N THR A 18 58.89 24.75 30.09
CA THR A 18 57.89 24.31 31.10
C THR A 18 56.47 24.38 30.51
N SER A 19 55.94 23.25 30.03
CA SER A 19 54.53 23.20 29.63
C SER A 19 53.65 22.98 30.86
N LEU A 20 53.09 24.08 31.36
CA LEU A 20 51.84 24.08 32.12
C LEU A 20 50.76 23.40 31.25
N PHE A 21 50.40 22.17 31.61
CA PHE A 21 49.18 21.53 31.12
C PHE A 21 47.98 22.37 31.58
N LYS A 22 47.54 23.33 30.74
CA LYS A 22 46.19 23.88 30.84
C LYS A 22 45.23 22.77 30.45
N SER A 23 44.73 22.05 31.45
CA SER A 23 43.53 21.23 31.33
C SER A 23 42.39 22.12 30.85
N ASN A 24 42.01 21.99 29.58
CA ASN A 24 40.74 22.49 29.08
C ASN A 24 39.62 21.63 29.70
N GLU A 25 39.25 21.96 30.92
CA GLU A 25 38.05 21.47 31.57
C GLU A 25 36.85 22.07 30.81
N LYS A 26 36.39 21.36 29.78
CA LYS A 26 35.14 21.70 29.09
C LYS A 26 34.02 21.62 30.12
N ALA A 27 33.46 22.78 30.46
CA ALA A 27 32.34 22.93 31.37
C ALA A 27 31.25 21.86 31.11
N ARG A 28 31.04 21.00 32.11
CA ARG A 28 30.06 19.91 32.13
C ARG A 28 28.66 20.52 31.98
N LYS A 29 28.04 20.41 30.80
CA LYS A 29 26.62 20.80 30.62
C LYS A 29 25.77 19.93 31.54
N SER A 30 25.09 20.53 32.52
CA SER A 30 24.17 19.81 33.41
C SER A 30 23.02 19.21 32.58
N GLN A 31 22.94 17.89 32.50
CA GLN A 31 21.89 17.19 31.78
C GLN A 31 20.58 17.17 32.58
N THR A 32 19.45 17.26 31.89
CA THR A 32 18.11 17.29 32.52
C THR A 32 17.37 15.95 32.47
N GLY A 33 17.90 14.96 31.74
CA GLY A 33 17.27 13.65 31.51
C GLY A 33 16.07 13.66 30.53
N TYR A 34 15.86 14.78 29.82
CA TYR A 34 14.71 14.98 28.92
C TYR A 34 15.08 15.08 27.43
N GLU A 35 16.29 14.73 27.03
CA GLU A 35 16.80 14.97 25.67
C GLU A 35 16.08 14.15 24.58
N TRP A 36 15.45 13.02 24.95
CA TRP A 36 14.56 12.26 24.07
C TRP A 36 13.38 13.09 23.53
N ARG A 37 13.04 14.20 24.19
CA ARG A 37 12.03 15.16 23.71
C ARG A 37 12.43 15.84 22.41
N ASN A 38 13.73 15.99 22.12
CA ASN A 38 14.19 16.54 20.85
C ASN A 38 13.78 15.60 19.70
N GLY A 39 13.96 14.30 19.94
CA GLY A 39 13.43 13.20 19.14
C GLY A 39 11.94 13.36 18.82
N ALA A 40 11.14 13.29 19.88
CA ALA A 40 9.69 13.38 19.75
C ALA A 40 9.22 14.74 19.20
N SER A 41 9.98 15.82 19.42
CA SER A 41 9.69 17.15 18.89
C SER A 41 9.83 17.21 17.37
N ILE A 42 10.86 16.61 16.76
CA ILE A 42 10.94 16.55 15.28
C ILE A 42 9.77 15.72 14.73
N CYS A 43 9.39 14.61 15.38
CA CYS A 43 8.19 13.86 15.01
C CYS A 43 6.92 14.72 15.11
N LEU A 44 6.81 15.57 16.13
CA LEU A 44 5.70 16.50 16.30
C LEU A 44 5.66 17.53 15.16
N HIS A 45 6.79 18.17 14.83
CA HIS A 45 6.87 19.14 13.74
C HIS A 45 6.52 18.51 12.40
N ALA A 46 7.04 17.31 12.11
CA ALA A 46 6.70 16.57 10.90
C ALA A 46 5.20 16.23 10.85
N ALA A 47 4.63 15.69 11.93
CA ALA A 47 3.21 15.34 11.98
C ALA A 47 2.29 16.56 11.88
N ALA A 48 2.68 17.69 12.48
CA ALA A 48 1.96 18.95 12.42
C ALA A 48 2.05 19.60 11.03
N ALA A 49 3.22 19.56 10.39
CA ALA A 49 3.39 20.04 9.01
C ALA A 49 2.52 19.24 8.02
N ILE A 50 2.45 17.92 8.19
CA ILE A 50 1.60 17.05 7.36
C ILE A 50 0.12 17.31 7.64
N LEU A 51 -0.27 17.54 8.91
CA LEU A 51 -1.62 17.93 9.27
C LEU A 51 -2.01 19.26 8.59
N PHE A 52 -1.15 20.26 8.66
CA PHE A 52 -1.36 21.55 8.02
C PHE A 52 -1.47 21.40 6.51
N LEU A 53 -0.58 20.62 5.89
CA LEU A 53 -0.62 20.34 4.45
C LEU A 53 -1.92 19.65 4.06
N ASN A 54 -2.39 18.66 4.82
CA ASN A 54 -3.66 17.98 4.55
C ASN A 54 -4.85 18.93 4.64
N ILE A 55 -4.91 19.76 5.67
CA ILE A 55 -5.95 20.80 5.81
C ILE A 55 -5.89 21.76 4.61
N LEU A 56 -4.70 22.25 4.25
CA LEU A 56 -4.53 23.16 3.12
C LEU A 56 -4.96 22.51 1.80
N LEU A 57 -4.53 21.28 1.52
CA LEU A 57 -4.89 20.54 0.31
C LEU A 57 -6.39 20.26 0.25
N THR A 58 -7.03 19.91 1.37
CA THR A 58 -8.48 19.70 1.44
C THR A 58 -9.24 21.01 1.24
N ILE A 59 -8.79 22.14 1.81
CA ILE A 59 -9.39 23.46 1.54
C ILE A 59 -9.24 23.84 0.07
N ILE A 60 -8.06 23.62 -0.53
CA ILE A 60 -7.83 23.88 -1.95
C ILE A 60 -8.74 23.00 -2.81
N ALA A 61 -8.87 21.72 -2.49
CA ALA A 61 -9.77 20.80 -3.17
C ALA A 61 -11.22 21.26 -3.09
N ALA A 62 -11.70 21.61 -1.89
CA ALA A 62 -13.04 22.13 -1.66
C ALA A 62 -13.29 23.46 -2.40
N SER A 63 -12.30 24.35 -2.46
CA SER A 63 -12.41 25.63 -3.19
C SER A 63 -12.49 25.46 -4.71
N ARG A 64 -11.97 24.34 -5.23
CA ARG A 64 -11.97 23.98 -6.65
C ARG A 64 -13.08 23.01 -7.02
N ALA A 65 -13.75 22.44 -6.03
CA ALA A 65 -14.77 21.45 -6.23
C ALA A 65 -15.91 22.05 -7.06
N GLN A 66 -16.12 21.50 -8.25
CA GLN A 66 -17.34 21.75 -9.00
C GLN A 66 -18.44 20.95 -8.30
N GLN A 67 -19.28 21.63 -7.50
CA GLN A 67 -20.40 21.02 -6.79
C GLN A 67 -21.36 20.35 -7.80
N SER A 68 -21.15 19.07 -8.09
CA SER A 68 -22.07 18.29 -8.95
C SER A 68 -23.06 17.44 -8.16
N SER A 69 -22.88 17.27 -6.84
CA SER A 69 -23.84 16.61 -5.95
C SER A 69 -23.70 17.11 -4.51
N GLN A 70 -24.80 17.18 -3.76
CA GLN A 70 -24.80 17.52 -2.32
C GLN A 70 -24.23 16.40 -1.42
N SER A 71 -23.64 15.35 -1.99
CA SER A 71 -23.15 14.18 -1.26
C SER A 71 -21.68 14.33 -0.83
N PHE A 72 -21.40 14.08 0.45
CA PHE A 72 -20.04 14.12 1.04
C PHE A 72 -19.12 12.96 0.60
N GLU A 73 -19.53 12.22 -0.43
CA GLU A 73 -18.88 10.98 -0.86
C GLU A 73 -17.74 11.22 -1.84
N ALA A 74 -17.95 12.07 -2.86
CA ALA A 74 -16.98 12.34 -3.90
C ALA A 74 -17.24 13.66 -4.63
N GLU A 75 -16.20 14.49 -4.76
CA GLU A 75 -16.24 15.77 -5.45
C GLU A 75 -15.12 15.87 -6.50
N THR A 76 -15.38 16.56 -7.60
CA THR A 76 -14.45 16.71 -8.72
C THR A 76 -13.55 17.93 -8.52
N ILE A 77 -12.23 17.71 -8.46
CA ILE A 77 -11.21 18.78 -8.35
C ILE A 77 -10.71 19.21 -9.74
N PHE A 78 -10.69 18.26 -10.68
CA PHE A 78 -10.26 18.48 -12.06
C PHE A 78 -11.11 17.66 -13.00
N GLU A 79 -11.56 18.25 -14.09
CA GLU A 79 -12.17 17.59 -15.24
C GLU A 79 -11.45 18.03 -16.52
N GLY A 80 -11.15 17.07 -17.39
CA GLY A 80 -10.54 17.34 -18.70
C GLY A 80 -9.80 16.12 -19.25
N SER A 81 -8.65 16.37 -19.89
CA SER A 81 -7.90 15.30 -20.58
C SER A 81 -7.45 14.17 -19.65
N CYS A 82 -7.66 12.92 -20.08
CA CYS A 82 -7.32 11.71 -19.35
C CYS A 82 -5.82 11.60 -19.07
N ALA A 83 -4.97 12.06 -20.00
CA ALA A 83 -3.53 12.09 -19.79
C ALA A 83 -3.10 13.03 -18.65
N LYS A 84 -3.73 14.22 -18.53
CA LYS A 84 -3.47 15.13 -17.41
C LYS A 84 -4.03 14.56 -16.11
N ALA A 85 -5.27 14.07 -16.11
CA ALA A 85 -5.89 13.46 -14.93
C ALA A 85 -5.03 12.30 -14.37
N LYS A 86 -4.51 11.43 -15.24
CA LYS A 86 -3.61 10.34 -14.85
C LYS A 86 -2.33 10.86 -14.20
N ARG A 87 -1.67 11.88 -14.78
CA ARG A 87 -0.44 12.48 -14.20
C ARG A 87 -0.70 13.07 -12.81
N TRP A 88 -1.81 13.78 -12.64
CA TRP A 88 -2.21 14.33 -11.33
C TRP A 88 -2.48 13.23 -10.32
N SER A 89 -3.26 12.21 -10.70
CA SER A 89 -3.57 11.05 -9.85
C SER A 89 -2.30 10.33 -9.38
N THR A 90 -1.40 9.98 -10.31
CA THR A 90 -0.10 9.36 -9.97
C THR A 90 0.72 10.25 -9.02
N GLY A 91 0.77 11.57 -9.26
CA GLY A 91 1.47 12.52 -8.40
C GLY A 91 0.90 12.56 -6.98
N PHE A 92 -0.42 12.58 -6.83
CA PHE A 92 -1.09 12.53 -5.53
C PHE A 92 -0.79 11.22 -4.80
N HIS A 93 -0.88 10.07 -5.46
CA HIS A 93 -0.58 8.78 -4.82
C HIS A 93 0.89 8.67 -4.37
N ILE A 94 1.85 9.20 -5.14
CA ILE A 94 3.26 9.27 -4.70
C ILE A 94 3.37 10.12 -3.43
N LEU A 95 2.79 11.33 -3.43
CA LEU A 95 2.82 12.23 -2.28
C LEU A 95 2.19 11.57 -1.04
N ILE A 96 0.99 11.03 -1.19
CA ILE A 96 0.23 10.33 -0.14
C ILE A 96 1.07 9.22 0.50
N ASN A 97 1.72 8.38 -0.30
CA ASN A 97 2.51 7.27 0.22
C ASN A 97 3.80 7.72 0.91
N VAL A 98 4.44 8.79 0.44
CA VAL A 98 5.60 9.40 1.14
C VAL A 98 5.18 9.97 2.49
N LEU A 99 4.13 10.79 2.52
CA LEU A 99 3.63 11.43 3.75
C LEU A 99 3.11 10.39 4.75
N GLY A 100 2.37 9.38 4.27
CA GLY A 100 1.91 8.26 5.07
C GLY A 100 3.07 7.51 5.74
N THR A 101 4.14 7.24 5.00
CA THR A 101 5.32 6.53 5.51
C THR A 101 6.07 7.37 6.56
N ILE A 102 6.19 8.68 6.36
CA ILE A 102 6.81 9.59 7.34
C ILE A 102 6.00 9.59 8.65
N LEU A 103 4.66 9.71 8.57
CA LEU A 103 3.78 9.65 9.73
C LEU A 103 3.84 8.29 10.44
N LEU A 104 3.94 7.19 9.67
CA LEU A 104 4.11 5.84 10.20
C LEU A 104 5.40 5.73 11.01
N GLY A 105 6.51 6.24 10.47
CA GLY A 105 7.82 6.30 11.13
C GLY A 105 7.82 7.18 12.39
N ALA A 106 7.22 8.37 12.33
CA ALA A 106 7.09 9.28 13.47
C ALA A 106 6.27 8.67 14.62
N SER A 107 5.16 8.00 14.26
CA SER A 107 4.32 7.29 15.23
C SER A 107 5.07 6.11 15.85
N ASN A 108 5.81 5.34 15.04
CA ASN A 108 6.66 4.23 15.49
C ASN A 108 7.71 4.70 16.50
N TYR A 109 8.38 5.82 16.22
CA TYR A 109 9.37 6.39 17.15
C TYR A 109 8.73 6.77 18.49
N CYS A 110 7.62 7.51 18.48
CA CYS A 110 6.96 7.94 19.72
C CYS A 110 6.40 6.76 20.52
N MET A 111 5.92 5.72 19.85
CA MET A 111 5.53 4.47 20.49
C MET A 111 6.71 3.78 21.19
N GLN A 112 7.92 3.85 20.63
CA GLN A 112 9.12 3.33 21.29
C GLN A 112 9.50 4.17 22.53
N CYS A 113 9.35 5.50 22.48
CA CYS A 113 9.52 6.37 23.65
C CYS A 113 8.56 6.03 24.79
N LEU A 114 7.31 5.73 24.47
CA LEU A 114 6.32 5.32 25.47
C LEU A 114 6.66 3.96 26.08
N ASN A 115 7.22 3.05 25.28
CA ASN A 115 7.49 1.66 25.65
C ASN A 115 8.85 1.42 26.33
N ALA A 116 9.78 2.38 26.24
CA ALA A 116 11.09 2.29 26.89
C ALA A 116 10.94 2.27 28.43
N PRO A 117 11.56 1.31 29.14
CA PRO A 117 11.54 1.28 30.60
C PRO A 117 12.52 2.31 31.18
N SER A 118 12.24 2.83 32.37
CA SER A 118 13.22 3.59 33.15
C SER A 118 14.09 2.65 34.00
N ARG A 119 15.21 3.13 34.54
CA ARG A 119 16.03 2.32 35.45
C ARG A 119 15.21 1.80 36.64
N LYS A 120 14.40 2.66 37.25
CA LYS A 120 13.47 2.31 38.34
C LYS A 120 12.47 1.23 37.97
N ASP A 121 11.97 1.23 36.73
CA ASP A 121 11.05 0.19 36.23
C ASP A 121 11.74 -1.17 36.13
N VAL A 122 13.00 -1.16 35.70
CA VAL A 122 13.83 -2.37 35.58
C VAL A 122 14.17 -2.93 36.95
N ASP A 123 14.63 -2.11 37.89
CA ASP A 123 14.97 -2.55 39.25
C ASP A 123 13.75 -3.15 39.96
N ARG A 124 12.58 -2.51 39.81
CA ARG A 124 11.31 -3.06 40.32
C ARG A 124 10.98 -4.40 39.69
N ALA A 125 11.19 -4.57 38.37
CA ALA A 125 10.93 -5.83 37.70
C ALA A 125 11.87 -6.93 38.19
N HIS A 126 13.17 -6.62 38.33
CA HIS A 126 14.18 -7.56 38.82
C HIS A 126 13.90 -8.01 40.25
N ALA A 127 13.50 -7.10 41.14
CA ALA A 127 13.10 -7.41 42.52
C ALA A 127 11.91 -8.40 42.59
N HIS A 128 11.04 -8.43 41.57
CA HIS A 128 9.90 -9.36 41.48
C HIS A 128 10.19 -10.61 40.63
N GLY A 129 11.45 -10.90 40.34
CA GLY A 129 11.82 -12.09 39.56
C GLY A 129 11.44 -12.01 38.08
N LYS A 130 11.36 -10.80 37.52
CA LYS A 130 11.00 -10.53 36.12
C LYS A 130 12.09 -9.68 35.46
N TRP A 131 12.04 -9.56 34.14
CA TRP A 131 12.93 -8.69 33.37
C TRP A 131 12.11 -7.92 32.34
N LEU A 132 12.68 -6.84 31.82
CA LEU A 132 12.11 -6.02 30.76
C LEU A 132 12.96 -6.08 29.50
N ASP A 133 12.33 -5.80 28.36
CA ASP A 133 13.04 -5.72 27.10
C ASP A 133 13.58 -4.28 26.90
N ILE A 134 14.87 -4.12 26.67
CA ILE A 134 15.54 -2.82 26.46
C ILE A 134 15.89 -2.64 24.98
N GLY A 135 15.77 -1.41 24.49
CA GLY A 135 16.23 -1.01 23.15
C GLY A 135 15.53 -1.66 21.98
N THR A 136 14.32 -2.21 22.20
CA THR A 136 13.50 -2.83 21.16
C THR A 136 12.02 -2.58 21.44
N PRO A 137 11.15 -2.50 20.41
CA PRO A 137 9.71 -2.47 20.62
C PRO A 137 9.29 -3.75 21.36
N SER A 138 8.59 -3.64 22.49
CA SER A 138 8.15 -4.81 23.24
C SER A 138 6.76 -4.69 23.84
N VAL A 139 5.87 -5.56 23.36
CA VAL A 139 4.54 -5.73 23.93
C VAL A 139 4.57 -6.27 25.37
N THR A 140 5.66 -6.90 25.81
CA THR A 140 5.78 -7.35 27.20
C THR A 140 5.96 -6.18 28.17
N ASN A 141 6.57 -5.09 27.70
CA ASN A 141 6.77 -3.88 28.50
C ASN A 141 5.46 -3.10 28.72
N LEU A 142 4.41 -3.36 27.92
CA LEU A 142 3.08 -2.75 28.11
C LEU A 142 2.54 -2.99 29.55
N ARG A 143 2.95 -4.09 30.19
CA ARG A 143 2.51 -4.46 31.55
C ARG A 143 3.03 -3.53 32.65
N VAL A 144 4.10 -2.78 32.38
CA VAL A 144 4.70 -1.85 33.33
C VAL A 144 4.34 -0.40 33.01
N MET A 145 3.82 -0.15 31.81
CA MET A 145 3.35 1.17 31.39
C MET A 145 2.12 1.60 32.21
N SER A 146 2.05 2.88 32.52
CA SER A 146 0.84 3.48 33.08
C SER A 146 -0.33 3.44 32.09
N TRP A 147 -1.56 3.48 32.60
CA TRP A 147 -2.77 3.45 31.78
C TRP A 147 -2.80 4.58 30.73
N VAL A 148 -2.30 5.78 31.07
CA VAL A 148 -2.18 6.91 30.13
C VAL A 148 -1.26 6.57 28.96
N GLN A 149 -0.09 5.99 29.24
CA GLN A 149 0.85 5.58 28.19
C GLN A 149 0.26 4.50 27.30
N ILE A 150 -0.49 3.55 27.86
CA ILE A 150 -1.17 2.49 27.12
C ILE A 150 -2.20 3.09 26.15
N ILE A 151 -3.03 4.03 26.62
CA ILE A 151 -4.02 4.70 25.76
C ILE A 151 -3.33 5.43 24.61
N ILE A 152 -2.31 6.25 24.89
CA ILE A 152 -1.57 6.99 23.85
C ILE A 152 -0.95 6.02 22.84
N TRP A 153 -0.34 4.93 23.33
CA TRP A 153 0.29 3.93 22.48
C TRP A 153 -0.74 3.23 21.56
N PHE A 154 -1.91 2.83 22.09
CA PHE A 154 -2.97 2.23 21.28
C PHE A 154 -3.59 3.20 20.27
N LEU A 155 -3.79 4.47 20.63
CA LEU A 155 -4.27 5.50 19.70
C LEU A 155 -3.29 5.70 18.54
N LEU A 156 -1.98 5.71 18.81
CA LEU A 156 -0.96 5.78 17.76
C LEU A 156 -0.99 4.56 16.84
N VAL A 157 -1.17 3.34 17.36
CA VAL A 157 -1.32 2.13 16.53
C VAL A 157 -2.59 2.21 15.67
N LEU A 158 -3.74 2.48 16.30
CA LEU A 158 -5.05 2.46 15.66
C LEU A 158 -5.17 3.50 14.54
N THR A 159 -4.55 4.66 14.71
CA THR A 159 -4.54 5.72 13.68
C THR A 159 -3.43 5.54 12.64
N SER A 160 -2.47 4.63 12.85
CA SER A 160 -1.35 4.40 11.93
C SER A 160 -1.57 3.23 10.98
N LEU A 161 -2.11 2.11 11.47
CA LEU A 161 -2.31 0.91 10.65
C LEU A 161 -3.26 1.12 9.45
N PRO A 162 -4.45 1.73 9.60
CA PRO A 162 -5.34 1.98 8.46
C PRO A 162 -5.00 3.26 7.70
N PHE A 163 -3.96 4.01 8.09
CA PHE A 163 -3.71 5.34 7.54
C PHE A 163 -3.48 5.31 6.03
N HIS A 164 -2.65 4.38 5.53
CA HIS A 164 -2.43 4.24 4.09
C HIS A 164 -3.69 3.77 3.33
N VAL A 165 -4.61 3.06 4.00
CA VAL A 165 -5.90 2.68 3.40
C VAL A 165 -6.73 3.94 3.15
N LEU A 166 -6.95 4.72 4.21
CA LEU A 166 -7.77 5.92 4.18
C LEU A 166 -7.16 6.98 3.27
N TYR A 167 -5.84 7.14 3.33
CA TYR A 167 -5.18 8.22 2.60
C TYR A 167 -5.12 7.95 1.10
N ASN A 168 -4.84 6.71 0.66
CA ASN A 168 -4.95 6.36 -0.76
C ASN A 168 -6.41 6.29 -1.23
N ALA A 169 -7.37 6.13 -0.33
CA ALA A 169 -8.81 6.22 -0.62
C ALA A 169 -9.32 7.67 -0.74
N ALA A 170 -8.55 8.65 -0.27
CA ALA A 170 -9.00 10.05 -0.21
C ALA A 170 -9.07 10.72 -1.58
N VAL A 171 -8.23 10.29 -2.54
CA VAL A 171 -8.14 10.84 -3.89
C VAL A 171 -8.14 9.69 -4.89
N PHE A 172 -8.92 9.83 -5.96
CA PHE A 172 -9.01 8.83 -7.02
C PHE A 172 -9.39 9.47 -8.36
N SER A 173 -9.17 8.76 -9.46
CA SER A 173 -9.55 9.21 -10.80
C SER A 173 -10.75 8.46 -11.34
N ALA A 174 -11.58 9.14 -12.13
CA ALA A 174 -12.67 8.55 -12.88
C ALA A 174 -12.47 8.76 -14.39
N LEU A 175 -12.85 7.74 -15.15
CA LEU A 175 -12.89 7.76 -16.61
C LEU A 175 -14.27 8.18 -17.11
N SER A 176 -14.33 8.63 -18.36
CA SER A 176 -15.57 8.87 -19.10
C SER A 176 -15.64 7.93 -20.30
N SER A 177 -16.81 7.39 -20.56
CA SER A 177 -17.11 6.59 -21.76
C SER A 177 -18.34 7.20 -22.45
N ASN A 178 -18.19 7.61 -23.70
CA ASN A 178 -19.28 8.13 -24.51
C ASN A 178 -19.86 7.02 -25.38
N ALA A 179 -21.17 6.82 -25.28
CA ALA A 179 -21.91 6.08 -26.29
C ALA A 179 -21.95 6.89 -27.58
N TYR A 180 -22.04 6.19 -28.70
CA TYR A 180 -22.03 6.81 -30.02
C TYR A 180 -22.80 5.97 -31.04
N GLY A 181 -23.55 6.65 -31.90
CA GLY A 181 -24.16 6.03 -33.07
C GLY A 181 -23.19 5.95 -34.25
N VAL A 182 -23.32 4.88 -35.04
CA VAL A 182 -22.52 4.62 -36.24
C VAL A 182 -23.44 4.54 -37.45
N VAL A 183 -23.17 5.36 -38.47
CA VAL A 183 -23.97 5.43 -39.70
C VAL A 183 -23.09 5.18 -40.93
N ALA A 184 -23.55 4.32 -41.83
CA ALA A 184 -22.97 4.15 -43.16
C ALA A 184 -23.56 5.18 -44.12
N VAL A 185 -22.68 5.89 -44.84
CA VAL A 185 -23.04 6.96 -45.77
C VAL A 185 -22.46 6.69 -47.17
N PRO A 186 -23.06 7.25 -48.25
CA PRO A 186 -22.51 7.15 -49.61
C PRO A 186 -21.14 7.83 -49.75
N PRO A 187 -20.41 7.61 -50.87
CA PRO A 187 -19.05 8.16 -51.07
C PRO A 187 -18.94 9.68 -50.98
N ASP A 188 -20.02 10.40 -51.29
CA ASP A 188 -20.11 11.85 -51.21
C ASP A 188 -20.45 12.36 -49.79
N GLY A 189 -20.60 11.44 -48.82
CA GLY A 189 -20.83 11.71 -47.41
C GLY A 189 -22.15 12.43 -47.11
N ARG A 190 -23.06 12.54 -48.09
CA ARG A 190 -24.32 13.27 -47.94
C ARG A 190 -25.31 12.42 -47.17
N ILE A 191 -25.81 12.97 -46.08
CA ILE A 191 -26.83 12.37 -45.23
C ILE A 191 -28.20 12.76 -45.80
N GLY A 192 -28.41 14.01 -46.22
CA GLY A 192 -29.68 14.42 -46.84
C GLY A 192 -30.80 14.67 -45.81
N SER A 193 -32.06 14.44 -46.19
CA SER A 193 -33.24 14.65 -45.32
C SER A 193 -33.93 13.33 -44.95
N ALA A 194 -34.55 13.27 -43.78
CA ALA A 194 -35.37 12.15 -43.33
C ALA A 194 -36.84 12.58 -43.16
N ASN A 195 -37.78 11.64 -43.28
CA ASN A 195 -39.17 11.87 -42.87
C ASN A 195 -39.26 12.00 -41.34
N SER A 196 -40.42 12.39 -40.79
CA SER A 196 -40.59 12.64 -39.35
C SER A 196 -40.22 11.43 -38.49
N THR A 197 -40.60 10.25 -38.92
CA THR A 197 -40.41 8.98 -38.22
C THR A 197 -38.95 8.54 -38.20
N THR A 198 -38.33 8.43 -39.38
CA THR A 198 -36.91 8.11 -39.53
C THR A 198 -36.04 9.16 -38.84
N GLY A 199 -36.44 10.43 -38.88
CA GLY A 199 -35.74 11.51 -38.17
C GLY A 199 -35.77 11.34 -36.65
N ALA A 200 -36.92 10.94 -36.08
CA ALA A 200 -37.03 10.66 -34.65
C ALA A 200 -36.16 9.46 -34.24
N CYS A 201 -36.21 8.35 -34.98
CA CYS A 201 -35.37 7.18 -34.72
C CYS A 201 -33.87 7.50 -34.87
N TYR A 202 -33.51 8.28 -35.89
CA TYR A 202 -32.14 8.73 -36.09
C TYR A 202 -31.65 9.53 -34.88
N LYS A 203 -32.45 10.49 -34.39
CA LYS A 203 -32.11 11.32 -33.24
C LYS A 203 -31.90 10.47 -31.99
N ASP A 204 -32.77 9.50 -31.74
CA ASP A 204 -32.70 8.64 -30.56
C ASP A 204 -31.44 7.76 -30.56
N LEU A 205 -31.09 7.17 -31.71
CA LEU A 205 -29.95 6.27 -31.85
C LEU A 205 -28.60 7.00 -31.99
N MET A 206 -28.59 8.14 -32.69
CA MET A 206 -27.37 8.92 -32.95
C MET A 206 -27.13 10.01 -31.89
N GLY A 207 -28.14 10.35 -31.09
CA GLY A 207 -28.13 11.46 -30.13
C GLY A 207 -28.17 12.86 -30.76
N LYS A 208 -28.30 12.94 -32.10
CA LYS A 208 -28.27 14.17 -32.89
C LYS A 208 -29.27 14.08 -34.04
N ASP A 209 -29.88 15.20 -34.40
CA ASP A 209 -30.78 15.26 -35.55
C ASP A 209 -29.98 15.14 -36.87
N VAL A 210 -30.62 14.59 -37.90
CA VAL A 210 -30.03 14.42 -39.26
C VAL A 210 -29.40 15.72 -39.77
N GLY A 211 -30.09 16.86 -39.57
CA GLY A 211 -29.61 18.16 -39.98
C GLY A 211 -28.34 18.59 -39.24
N GLN A 212 -28.19 18.25 -37.96
CA GLN A 212 -26.99 18.56 -37.18
C GLN A 212 -25.78 17.80 -37.72
N VAL A 213 -25.92 16.50 -37.96
CA VAL A 213 -24.82 15.69 -38.50
C VAL A 213 -24.46 16.12 -39.93
N GLN A 214 -25.46 16.51 -40.73
CA GLN A 214 -25.23 17.07 -42.07
C GLN A 214 -24.47 18.40 -42.04
N MET A 215 -24.74 19.27 -41.07
CA MET A 215 -24.00 20.52 -40.86
C MET A 215 -22.55 20.23 -40.44
N MET A 216 -22.34 19.32 -39.48
CA MET A 216 -20.99 18.91 -39.05
C MET A 216 -20.13 18.42 -40.23
N TYR A 217 -20.74 17.67 -41.16
CA TYR A 217 -20.07 17.23 -42.39
C TYR A 217 -19.71 18.42 -43.30
N GLN A 218 -20.66 19.34 -43.54
CA GLN A 218 -20.48 20.49 -44.44
C GLN A 218 -19.46 21.51 -43.90
N GLU A 219 -19.47 21.73 -42.59
CA GLU A 219 -18.56 22.65 -41.89
C GLU A 219 -17.18 22.02 -41.61
N LYS A 220 -16.99 20.75 -42.01
CA LYS A 220 -15.74 19.98 -41.83
C LYS A 220 -15.32 19.83 -40.37
N GLU A 221 -16.30 19.68 -39.48
CA GLU A 221 -16.06 19.41 -38.04
C GLU A 221 -15.67 17.94 -37.78
N LEU A 222 -15.97 17.05 -38.73
CA LEU A 222 -15.61 15.63 -38.64
C LEU A 222 -14.16 15.39 -39.10
N GLU A 223 -13.40 14.66 -38.28
CA GLU A 223 -12.04 14.26 -38.60
C GLU A 223 -12.02 13.06 -39.55
N PHE A 224 -11.24 13.16 -40.62
CA PHE A 224 -10.91 12.03 -41.47
C PHE A 224 -10.00 11.03 -40.74
N LEU A 225 -10.39 9.76 -40.72
CA LEU A 225 -9.60 8.64 -40.23
C LEU A 225 -9.46 7.57 -41.32
N SER A 226 -8.25 7.04 -41.47
CA SER A 226 -8.02 5.83 -42.28
C SER A 226 -8.77 4.63 -41.66
N LYS A 227 -8.96 3.54 -42.43
CA LYS A 227 -9.59 2.32 -41.90
C LYS A 227 -8.91 1.83 -40.62
N GLU A 228 -7.58 1.78 -40.63
CA GLU A 228 -6.81 1.35 -39.47
C GLU A 228 -6.95 2.30 -38.27
N ASP A 229 -6.87 3.61 -38.50
CA ASP A 229 -6.97 4.60 -37.42
C ASP A 229 -8.38 4.62 -36.84
N CYS A 230 -9.41 4.41 -37.66
CA CYS A 230 -10.79 4.27 -37.24
C CYS A 230 -10.97 3.04 -36.33
N ILE A 231 -10.49 1.87 -36.76
CA ILE A 231 -10.51 0.63 -35.97
C ILE A 231 -9.74 0.83 -34.66
N LYS A 232 -8.56 1.47 -34.69
CA LYS A 232 -7.75 1.75 -33.49
C LYS A 232 -8.46 2.70 -32.52
N THR A 233 -9.10 3.74 -33.04
CA THR A 233 -9.74 4.81 -32.25
C THR A 233 -11.02 4.34 -31.57
N TYR A 234 -11.89 3.65 -32.30
CA TYR A 234 -13.20 3.23 -31.80
C TYR A 234 -13.21 1.82 -31.21
N GLY A 235 -12.21 0.98 -31.52
CA GLY A 235 -12.02 -0.35 -30.96
C GLY A 235 -11.43 -0.34 -29.54
N VAL A 236 -11.88 0.60 -28.71
CA VAL A 236 -11.46 0.77 -27.32
C VAL A 236 -12.63 0.51 -26.38
N ALA A 237 -12.32 0.09 -25.17
CA ALA A 237 -13.34 -0.24 -24.18
C ALA A 237 -14.12 0.98 -23.65
N PHE A 238 -13.45 2.12 -23.51
CA PHE A 238 -14.02 3.35 -22.96
C PHE A 238 -13.62 4.52 -23.86
N LEU A 239 -14.55 4.95 -24.72
CA LEU A 239 -14.30 6.00 -25.69
C LEU A 239 -14.54 7.38 -25.05
N SER A 240 -13.47 8.10 -24.71
CA SER A 240 -13.57 9.38 -23.97
C SER A 240 -13.55 10.63 -24.84
N ASN A 241 -12.96 10.56 -26.04
CA ASN A 241 -12.59 11.73 -26.86
C ASN A 241 -13.28 11.78 -28.23
N ARG A 242 -14.24 10.88 -28.48
CA ARG A 242 -15.00 10.77 -29.72
C ARG A 242 -16.46 10.43 -29.45
N ARG A 243 -17.31 10.74 -30.43
CA ARG A 243 -18.73 10.36 -30.47
C ARG A 243 -19.14 9.91 -31.88
N THR A 244 -20.13 10.56 -32.49
CA THR A 244 -20.77 10.16 -33.75
C THR A 244 -19.75 9.76 -34.82
N LEU A 245 -20.00 8.61 -35.46
CA LEU A 245 -19.11 8.03 -36.45
C LEU A 245 -19.86 7.81 -37.77
N LEU A 246 -19.30 8.34 -38.86
CA LEU A 246 -19.77 8.11 -40.22
C LEU A 246 -18.78 7.18 -40.91
N LEU A 247 -19.26 6.04 -41.41
CA LEU A 247 -18.51 5.13 -42.26
C LEU A 247 -18.82 5.48 -43.71
N VAL A 248 -17.85 6.02 -44.42
CA VAL A 248 -18.00 6.32 -45.84
C VAL A 248 -17.79 5.02 -46.63
N THR A 249 -18.81 4.65 -47.39
CA THR A 249 -18.82 3.43 -48.20
C THR A 249 -18.56 3.74 -49.65
N ASN A 250 -18.15 2.74 -50.43
CA ASN A 250 -18.03 2.85 -51.88
C ASN A 250 -19.37 2.65 -52.63
N ASN A 251 -20.48 2.48 -51.91
CA ASN A 251 -21.78 2.13 -52.47
C ASN A 251 -22.69 3.35 -52.60
N ASN A 252 -22.95 3.78 -53.84
CA ASN A 252 -23.86 4.89 -54.14
C ASN A 252 -25.34 4.57 -53.86
N SER A 253 -25.67 3.32 -53.57
CA SER A 253 -27.06 2.88 -53.31
C SER A 253 -27.51 3.14 -51.87
N VAL A 254 -26.62 3.66 -51.01
CA VAL A 254 -26.98 4.04 -49.63
C VAL A 254 -27.92 5.24 -49.66
N SER A 255 -29.16 5.04 -49.23
CA SER A 255 -30.20 6.07 -49.21
C SER A 255 -29.98 7.07 -48.06
N SER A 256 -30.47 8.30 -48.21
CA SER A 256 -30.59 9.28 -47.13
C SER A 256 -31.57 8.81 -46.04
N PRO A 257 -31.31 8.97 -44.72
CA PRO A 257 -30.19 9.66 -44.05
C PRO A 257 -28.92 8.81 -43.81
N GLY A 258 -28.67 7.79 -44.62
CA GLY A 258 -27.69 6.74 -44.35
C GLY A 258 -28.33 5.53 -43.70
N LEU A 259 -27.53 4.49 -43.46
CA LEU A 259 -27.95 3.24 -42.83
C LEU A 259 -27.30 3.09 -41.46
N LEU A 260 -28.06 2.67 -40.46
CA LEU A 260 -27.56 2.37 -39.13
C LEU A 260 -26.65 1.14 -39.21
N VAL A 261 -25.44 1.27 -38.68
CA VAL A 261 -24.49 0.15 -38.53
C VAL A 261 -24.56 -0.42 -37.11
N GLY A 262 -24.77 0.46 -36.13
CA GLY A 262 -24.94 0.07 -34.74
C GLY A 262 -24.62 1.21 -33.78
N ILE A 263 -24.59 0.87 -32.50
CA ILE A 263 -24.25 1.79 -31.41
C ILE A 263 -23.09 1.21 -30.62
N GLY A 264 -22.07 2.02 -30.39
CA GLY A 264 -20.94 1.65 -29.57
C GLY A 264 -21.02 2.22 -28.15
N SER A 265 -20.36 1.54 -27.22
CA SER A 265 -20.25 1.96 -25.80
C SER A 265 -21.58 2.29 -25.11
N LEU A 266 -22.67 1.61 -25.49
CA LEU A 266 -23.99 1.82 -24.90
C LEU A 266 -23.95 1.60 -23.36
N PRO A 267 -24.56 2.48 -22.56
CA PRO A 267 -24.70 2.27 -21.12
C PRO A 267 -25.44 0.95 -20.87
N ALA A 268 -24.83 0.05 -20.10
CA ALA A 268 -25.40 -1.27 -19.82
C ALA A 268 -25.18 -1.63 -18.35
N PRO A 269 -26.09 -2.43 -17.75
CA PRO A 269 -25.92 -2.93 -16.39
C PRO A 269 -24.62 -3.73 -16.24
N VAL A 270 -24.07 -3.76 -15.03
CA VAL A 270 -22.82 -4.44 -14.68
C VAL A 270 -22.73 -5.91 -15.14
N ASN A 271 -23.87 -6.60 -15.23
CA ASN A 271 -23.93 -8.02 -15.57
C ASN A 271 -23.86 -8.28 -17.08
N ASP A 272 -23.85 -7.23 -17.89
CA ASP A 272 -23.92 -7.34 -19.33
C ASP A 272 -22.51 -7.36 -19.93
N ASN A 273 -22.06 -8.55 -20.37
CA ASN A 273 -20.72 -8.77 -20.95
C ASN A 273 -20.62 -8.29 -22.41
N GLN A 274 -21.32 -7.22 -22.78
CA GLN A 274 -21.37 -6.72 -24.16
C GLN A 274 -20.10 -5.95 -24.52
N ASN A 275 -19.51 -6.25 -25.68
CA ASN A 275 -18.31 -5.57 -26.15
C ASN A 275 -18.71 -4.24 -26.85
N PRO A 276 -18.13 -3.10 -26.45
CA PRO A 276 -18.54 -1.77 -26.89
C PRO A 276 -18.30 -1.48 -28.37
N PHE A 277 -17.61 -2.34 -29.11
CA PHE A 277 -17.29 -2.16 -30.53
C PHE A 277 -17.63 -3.39 -31.39
N ASP A 278 -18.55 -4.26 -30.94
CA ASP A 278 -18.98 -5.44 -31.71
C ASP A 278 -19.54 -5.10 -33.11
N TRP A 279 -20.12 -3.91 -33.28
CA TRP A 279 -20.60 -3.41 -34.57
C TRP A 279 -19.52 -3.46 -35.68
N MET A 280 -18.23 -3.37 -35.31
CA MET A 280 -17.10 -3.41 -36.25
C MET A 280 -16.92 -4.77 -36.93
N CYS A 281 -17.36 -5.85 -36.27
CA CYS A 281 -17.22 -7.23 -36.73
C CYS A 281 -18.51 -7.80 -37.33
N SER A 282 -19.51 -6.95 -37.61
CA SER A 282 -20.80 -7.33 -38.21
C SER A 282 -20.72 -7.74 -39.69
N GLY A 283 -19.52 -7.76 -40.28
CA GLY A 283 -19.29 -8.13 -41.67
C GLY A 283 -19.43 -9.64 -41.95
N PRO A 284 -19.17 -10.08 -43.20
CA PRO A 284 -19.34 -11.46 -43.63
C PRO A 284 -18.30 -12.43 -43.02
N ARG A 285 -17.28 -11.90 -42.34
CA ARG A 285 -16.16 -12.66 -41.80
C ARG A 285 -16.44 -13.12 -40.37
N SER A 286 -16.51 -14.43 -40.18
CA SER A 286 -16.70 -15.06 -38.87
C SER A 286 -15.41 -15.22 -38.05
N ASP A 287 -14.23 -15.08 -38.67
CA ASP A 287 -12.90 -15.23 -38.04
C ASP A 287 -12.47 -14.01 -37.20
N LEU A 288 -13.34 -13.01 -37.09
CA LEU A 288 -13.08 -11.76 -36.36
C LEU A 288 -13.47 -11.81 -34.88
N HIS A 289 -14.14 -12.89 -34.45
CA HIS A 289 -14.62 -13.04 -33.08
C HIS A 289 -13.77 -14.03 -32.27
N GLY A 290 -13.66 -13.80 -30.96
CA GLY A 290 -13.01 -14.72 -30.01
C GLY A 290 -13.83 -14.86 -28.73
N ASP A 291 -13.79 -16.01 -28.07
CA ASP A 291 -14.49 -16.24 -26.79
C ASP A 291 -13.69 -15.65 -25.62
N PHE A 292 -14.32 -14.73 -24.88
CA PHE A 292 -13.75 -14.11 -23.69
C PHE A 292 -14.08 -14.87 -22.39
N GLY A 293 -14.09 -16.21 -22.46
CA GLY A 293 -14.39 -17.09 -21.32
C GLY A 293 -15.80 -16.92 -20.74
N SER A 294 -16.70 -16.27 -21.48
CA SER A 294 -18.09 -16.00 -21.12
C SER A 294 -19.07 -16.96 -21.82
N GLY A 295 -18.57 -17.80 -22.73
CA GLY A 295 -19.39 -18.62 -23.62
C GLY A 295 -19.98 -17.83 -24.79
N THR A 296 -19.59 -16.56 -24.95
CA THR A 296 -20.00 -15.70 -26.07
C THR A 296 -18.77 -15.13 -26.79
N THR A 297 -18.78 -15.23 -28.11
CA THR A 297 -17.70 -14.74 -28.98
C THR A 297 -17.86 -13.23 -29.20
N GLN A 298 -16.82 -12.44 -28.91
CA GLN A 298 -16.83 -10.97 -29.05
C GLN A 298 -15.83 -10.52 -30.14
N CYS A 299 -16.07 -9.34 -30.72
CA CYS A 299 -15.21 -8.76 -31.75
C CYS A 299 -13.78 -8.51 -31.25
N LEU A 300 -12.77 -8.99 -31.96
CA LEU A 300 -11.36 -8.80 -31.61
C LEU A 300 -10.72 -7.74 -32.51
N GLN A 301 -10.42 -6.56 -31.94
CA GLN A 301 -9.78 -5.45 -32.67
C GLN A 301 -8.49 -5.88 -33.39
N SER A 302 -7.66 -6.72 -32.74
CA SER A 302 -6.39 -7.17 -33.32
C SER A 302 -6.57 -8.16 -34.49
N ALA A 303 -7.67 -8.92 -34.53
CA ALA A 303 -8.02 -9.73 -35.70
C ALA A 303 -8.51 -8.83 -36.84
N LEU A 304 -9.38 -7.87 -36.53
CA LEU A 304 -9.91 -6.93 -37.52
C LEU A 304 -8.80 -6.10 -38.19
N LEU A 305 -7.81 -5.64 -37.42
CA LEU A 305 -6.68 -4.89 -37.97
C LEU A 305 -5.85 -5.66 -39.00
N LYS A 306 -5.79 -7.00 -38.92
CA LYS A 306 -5.11 -7.82 -39.94
C LYS A 306 -5.86 -7.84 -41.28
N HIS A 307 -7.16 -7.52 -41.26
CA HIS A 307 -8.06 -7.53 -42.40
C HIS A 307 -8.66 -6.14 -42.69
N ALA A 308 -7.98 -5.06 -42.26
CA ALA A 308 -8.48 -3.69 -42.41
C ALA A 308 -8.78 -3.30 -43.86
N ASN A 309 -8.05 -3.84 -44.85
CA ASN A 309 -8.27 -3.54 -46.27
C ASN A 309 -9.65 -4.01 -46.77
N ASP A 310 -10.09 -5.18 -46.32
CA ASP A 310 -11.35 -5.84 -46.73
C ASP A 310 -12.49 -5.53 -45.75
N TRP A 311 -12.37 -4.48 -44.94
CA TRP A 311 -13.32 -4.18 -43.88
C TRP A 311 -14.70 -3.85 -44.45
N SER A 312 -15.70 -4.58 -43.97
CA SER A 312 -17.11 -4.40 -44.30
C SER A 312 -17.97 -4.61 -43.06
N VAL A 313 -19.12 -3.95 -43.04
CA VAL A 313 -20.07 -3.97 -41.93
C VAL A 313 -21.48 -4.25 -42.45
N SER A 314 -22.33 -4.81 -41.59
CA SER A 314 -23.77 -4.87 -41.86
C SER A 314 -24.39 -3.50 -41.55
N ALA A 315 -25.37 -3.08 -42.34
CA ALA A 315 -26.12 -1.85 -42.08
C ALA A 315 -27.59 -2.00 -42.44
N GLU A 316 -28.47 -1.26 -41.77
CA GLU A 316 -29.92 -1.33 -41.92
C GLU A 316 -30.60 0.05 -41.89
N PRO A 317 -31.85 0.17 -42.38
CA PRO A 317 -32.60 1.42 -42.27
C PRO A 317 -32.89 1.79 -40.81
N PHE A 318 -32.82 3.08 -40.46
CA PHE A 318 -33.14 3.58 -39.11
C PHE A 318 -34.58 3.33 -38.67
N SER A 319 -35.49 3.17 -39.63
CA SER A 319 -36.89 2.82 -39.39
C SER A 319 -37.36 1.82 -40.43
N TYR A 320 -38.18 0.86 -40.02
CA TYR A 320 -38.76 -0.14 -40.91
C TYR A 320 -40.24 -0.36 -40.59
N SER A 321 -40.96 -0.91 -41.56
CA SER A 321 -42.33 -1.36 -41.36
C SER A 321 -42.32 -2.80 -40.84
N ASP A 322 -42.98 -3.06 -39.73
CA ASP A 322 -43.16 -4.41 -39.21
C ASP A 322 -44.50 -4.60 -38.52
N ILE A 323 -44.83 -5.86 -38.32
CA ILE A 323 -46.05 -6.26 -37.62
C ILE A 323 -45.87 -6.02 -36.13
N VAL A 324 -46.77 -5.22 -35.58
CA VAL A 324 -46.89 -5.00 -34.13
C VAL A 324 -48.11 -5.74 -33.64
N VAL A 325 -47.91 -6.54 -32.60
CA VAL A 325 -48.96 -7.20 -31.84
C VAL A 325 -49.12 -6.46 -30.52
N THR A 326 -50.34 -6.02 -30.24
CA THR A 326 -50.69 -5.26 -29.04
C THR A 326 -51.75 -6.00 -28.24
N GLY A 327 -51.60 -6.01 -26.93
CA GLY A 327 -52.60 -6.46 -25.96
C GLY A 327 -53.13 -5.28 -25.15
N THR A 328 -53.87 -5.57 -24.08
CA THR A 328 -54.40 -4.52 -23.18
C THR A 328 -53.31 -3.69 -22.53
N ASP A 329 -52.18 -4.31 -22.17
CA ASP A 329 -51.12 -3.70 -21.37
C ASP A 329 -49.71 -3.91 -21.95
N PHE A 330 -49.60 -4.40 -23.18
CA PHE A 330 -48.31 -4.69 -23.83
C PHE A 330 -48.34 -4.49 -25.34
N ALA A 331 -47.17 -4.30 -25.93
CA ALA A 331 -46.96 -4.23 -27.37
C ALA A 331 -45.60 -4.85 -27.72
N PHE A 332 -45.55 -5.69 -28.75
CA PHE A 332 -44.30 -6.27 -29.23
C PHE A 332 -44.29 -6.55 -30.73
N THR A 333 -43.10 -6.75 -31.25
CA THR A 333 -42.77 -7.23 -32.58
C THR A 333 -41.98 -8.53 -32.46
N GLY A 334 -41.67 -9.17 -33.58
CA GLY A 334 -40.74 -10.31 -33.60
C GLY A 334 -39.34 -9.99 -33.05
N TRP A 335 -39.00 -8.72 -32.81
CA TRP A 335 -37.66 -8.29 -32.39
C TRP A 335 -37.55 -7.90 -30.90
N ASN A 336 -38.61 -7.44 -30.26
CA ASN A 336 -38.58 -6.97 -28.86
C ASN A 336 -39.47 -7.81 -27.91
N TYR A 337 -40.10 -8.87 -28.39
CA TYR A 337 -40.99 -9.72 -27.57
C TYR A 337 -40.33 -10.30 -26.31
N THR A 338 -39.01 -10.52 -26.34
CA THR A 338 -38.25 -11.02 -25.18
C THR A 338 -38.20 -10.02 -24.02
N GLU A 339 -38.37 -8.72 -24.28
CA GLU A 339 -38.40 -7.69 -23.25
C GLU A 339 -39.64 -7.79 -22.35
N LEU A 340 -40.71 -8.44 -22.85
CA LEU A 340 -41.95 -8.65 -22.13
C LEU A 340 -41.94 -9.91 -21.24
N GLN A 341 -40.82 -10.63 -21.17
CA GLN A 341 -40.68 -11.87 -20.37
C GLN A 341 -41.03 -11.67 -18.88
N TYR A 342 -40.88 -10.45 -18.35
CA TYR A 342 -41.18 -10.10 -16.96
C TYR A 342 -42.46 -9.25 -16.79
N SER A 343 -43.23 -9.03 -17.84
CA SER A 343 -44.50 -8.29 -17.79
C SER A 343 -45.64 -9.16 -17.22
N SER A 344 -46.68 -8.53 -16.69
CA SER A 344 -47.83 -9.23 -16.10
C SER A 344 -48.80 -9.76 -17.16
N SER A 345 -48.63 -11.04 -17.52
CA SER A 345 -49.57 -11.99 -18.15
C SER A 345 -50.08 -11.73 -19.59
N PRO A 346 -50.11 -12.76 -20.49
CA PRO A 346 -49.46 -14.08 -20.42
C PRO A 346 -48.08 -14.09 -21.14
N PRO A 347 -46.96 -14.28 -20.41
CA PRO A 347 -45.62 -14.20 -20.99
C PRO A 347 -45.26 -15.39 -21.89
N LEU A 348 -45.83 -16.59 -21.68
CA LEU A 348 -45.51 -17.77 -22.50
C LEU A 348 -46.04 -17.64 -23.93
N ASP A 349 -47.32 -17.26 -24.08
CA ASP A 349 -47.95 -17.09 -25.38
C ASP A 349 -47.32 -15.92 -26.17
N ILE A 350 -46.94 -14.84 -25.48
CA ILE A 350 -46.16 -13.73 -26.05
C ILE A 350 -44.80 -14.21 -26.57
N MET A 351 -44.10 -15.04 -25.79
CA MET A 351 -42.79 -15.59 -26.19
C MET A 351 -42.91 -16.55 -27.37
N ALA A 352 -43.96 -17.36 -27.42
CA ALA A 352 -44.25 -18.26 -28.53
C ALA A 352 -44.58 -17.47 -29.80
N LEU A 353 -45.57 -16.56 -29.74
CA LEU A 353 -45.98 -15.73 -30.87
C LEU A 353 -44.83 -14.85 -31.36
N GLY A 354 -44.08 -14.22 -30.46
CA GLY A 354 -42.92 -13.41 -30.78
C GLY A 354 -41.81 -14.22 -31.48
N ALA A 355 -41.54 -15.45 -31.04
CA ALA A 355 -40.60 -16.34 -31.72
C ALA A 355 -41.07 -16.72 -33.14
N PHE A 356 -42.37 -16.95 -33.33
CA PHE A 356 -42.93 -17.18 -34.67
C PHE A 356 -42.81 -15.95 -35.57
N LEU A 357 -43.16 -14.76 -35.07
CA LEU A 357 -43.00 -13.49 -35.78
C LEU A 357 -41.53 -13.24 -36.17
N ARG A 358 -40.58 -13.60 -35.30
CA ARG A 358 -39.14 -13.45 -35.57
C ARG A 358 -38.64 -14.28 -36.76
N LEU A 359 -39.21 -15.46 -36.97
CA LEU A 359 -38.74 -16.40 -38.00
C LEU A 359 -39.17 -16.00 -39.43
N LYS A 360 -39.97 -14.91 -39.59
CA LYS A 360 -40.37 -14.26 -40.85
C LYS A 360 -40.63 -15.17 -42.05
N ALA A 361 -41.39 -16.24 -41.84
CA ALA A 361 -42.17 -16.90 -42.88
C ALA A 361 -43.35 -17.64 -42.21
N PRO A 362 -44.62 -17.26 -42.42
CA PRO A 362 -45.21 -16.41 -43.49
C PRO A 362 -45.80 -15.05 -43.02
N PHE A 363 -45.34 -14.47 -41.90
CA PHE A 363 -45.96 -13.28 -41.27
C PHE A 363 -45.56 -11.93 -41.87
N ASN A 364 -45.79 -11.72 -43.16
CA ASN A 364 -45.46 -10.44 -43.82
C ASN A 364 -46.67 -9.50 -43.94
N THR A 365 -47.88 -9.98 -43.64
CA THR A 365 -49.10 -9.16 -43.65
C THR A 365 -49.90 -9.34 -42.37
N VAL A 366 -50.69 -8.32 -42.02
CA VAL A 366 -51.60 -8.36 -40.86
C VAL A 366 -52.56 -9.54 -40.94
N ASN A 367 -53.05 -9.86 -42.14
CA ASN A 367 -53.99 -10.96 -42.35
C ASN A 367 -53.33 -12.33 -42.10
N ASP A 368 -52.11 -12.54 -42.61
CA ASP A 368 -51.39 -13.82 -42.41
C ASP A 368 -51.07 -14.05 -40.93
N THR A 369 -50.73 -12.97 -40.21
CA THR A 369 -50.50 -13.04 -38.76
C THR A 369 -51.78 -13.32 -38.00
N LEU A 370 -52.90 -12.68 -38.35
CA LEU A 370 -54.20 -12.95 -37.73
C LEU A 370 -54.67 -14.38 -38.00
N GLU A 371 -54.55 -14.87 -39.23
CA GLU A 371 -54.92 -16.24 -39.61
C GLU A 371 -54.09 -17.26 -38.83
N PHE A 372 -52.79 -17.00 -38.65
CA PHE A 372 -51.95 -17.84 -37.82
C PHE A 372 -52.35 -17.80 -36.35
N ILE A 373 -52.61 -16.62 -35.79
CA ILE A 373 -53.05 -16.50 -34.40
C ILE A 373 -54.32 -17.32 -34.17
N GLN A 374 -55.26 -17.29 -35.13
CA GLN A 374 -56.51 -18.06 -35.09
C GLN A 374 -56.30 -19.57 -35.31
N SER A 375 -55.22 -19.97 -35.99
CA SER A 375 -54.90 -21.38 -36.27
C SER A 375 -54.25 -22.12 -35.10
N GLN A 376 -53.71 -21.39 -34.12
CA GLN A 376 -52.95 -21.96 -33.00
C GLN A 376 -53.79 -22.12 -31.74
N SER A 377 -53.46 -23.12 -30.93
CA SER A 377 -54.01 -23.27 -29.58
C SER A 377 -53.08 -22.60 -28.57
N TRP A 378 -53.52 -21.48 -28.00
CA TRP A 378 -52.80 -20.71 -26.98
C TRP A 378 -53.01 -21.27 -25.57
N ASP A 379 -52.03 -21.13 -24.69
CA ASP A 379 -52.11 -21.60 -23.30
C ASP A 379 -53.17 -20.82 -22.51
N ASN A 380 -53.29 -19.51 -22.76
CA ASN A 380 -54.38 -18.70 -22.26
C ASN A 380 -55.54 -18.62 -23.28
N PRO A 381 -56.73 -19.17 -22.97
CA PRO A 381 -57.89 -19.17 -23.88
C PRO A 381 -58.40 -17.79 -24.28
N SER A 382 -58.08 -16.75 -23.49
CA SER A 382 -58.47 -15.36 -23.76
C SER A 382 -57.42 -14.57 -24.53
N PHE A 383 -56.23 -15.14 -24.76
CA PHE A 383 -55.09 -14.45 -25.37
C PHE A 383 -55.43 -13.94 -26.76
N GLU A 384 -55.93 -14.81 -27.65
CA GLU A 384 -56.35 -14.45 -29.01
C GLU A 384 -57.31 -13.24 -29.02
N SER A 385 -58.32 -13.26 -28.15
CA SER A 385 -59.35 -12.20 -28.09
C SER A 385 -58.86 -10.85 -27.59
N GLN A 386 -57.64 -10.78 -27.05
CA GLN A 386 -57.02 -9.57 -26.52
C GLN A 386 -56.01 -8.94 -27.48
N LEU A 387 -55.68 -9.61 -28.59
CA LEU A 387 -54.64 -9.15 -29.51
C LEU A 387 -55.20 -8.27 -30.63
N ASN A 388 -54.56 -7.12 -30.81
CA ASN A 388 -54.69 -6.28 -31.99
C ASN A 388 -53.38 -6.32 -32.79
N VAL A 389 -53.48 -6.69 -34.06
CA VAL A 389 -52.35 -6.77 -34.98
C VAL A 389 -52.46 -5.66 -36.02
N TYR A 390 -51.40 -4.89 -36.20
CA TYR A 390 -51.33 -3.89 -37.25
C TYR A 390 -49.91 -3.77 -37.81
N MET A 391 -49.81 -3.22 -39.02
CA MET A 391 -48.53 -2.85 -39.62
C MET A 391 -48.13 -1.47 -39.09
N SER A 392 -47.00 -1.38 -38.42
CA SER A 392 -46.44 -0.10 -37.98
C SER A 392 -45.34 0.32 -38.94
N ASP A 393 -45.49 1.50 -39.55
CA ASP A 393 -44.47 2.10 -40.41
C ASP A 393 -43.49 2.99 -39.63
N SER A 394 -43.50 2.90 -38.29
CA SER A 394 -42.75 3.78 -37.40
C SER A 394 -41.96 3.08 -36.32
N LEU A 395 -41.48 1.88 -36.61
CA LEU A 395 -40.60 1.15 -35.70
C LEU A 395 -39.17 1.59 -35.94
N CYS A 396 -38.48 1.97 -34.86
CA CYS A 396 -37.06 2.24 -34.91
C CYS A 396 -36.27 0.94 -34.95
N ALA A 397 -35.12 0.97 -35.62
CA ALA A 397 -34.09 -0.03 -35.42
C ALA A 397 -33.78 -0.15 -33.92
N THR A 398 -33.85 -1.36 -33.40
CA THR A 398 -33.64 -1.62 -31.97
C THR A 398 -32.15 -1.59 -31.65
N TYR A 399 -31.80 -1.39 -30.38
CA TYR A 399 -30.42 -1.49 -29.86
C TYR A 399 -29.77 -2.88 -30.04
N SER A 400 -30.44 -3.84 -30.71
CA SER A 400 -29.94 -5.19 -30.93
C SER A 400 -28.64 -5.14 -31.72
N ARG A 401 -27.53 -5.32 -30.99
CA ARG A 401 -26.15 -5.28 -31.49
C ARG A 401 -25.85 -6.36 -32.54
N THR A 402 -26.77 -7.31 -32.71
CA THR A 402 -26.84 -8.28 -33.82
C THR A 402 -28.31 -8.61 -34.08
N LEU A 403 -28.93 -7.96 -35.05
CA LEU A 403 -30.16 -8.50 -35.64
C LEU A 403 -29.74 -9.62 -36.61
N PRO A 404 -30.15 -10.89 -36.39
CA PRO A 404 -30.03 -11.90 -37.42
C PRO A 404 -31.08 -11.57 -38.49
N VAL A 405 -30.79 -10.59 -39.34
CA VAL A 405 -31.48 -10.47 -40.62
C VAL A 405 -31.18 -11.77 -41.36
N LEU A 406 -32.21 -12.46 -41.87
CA LEU A 406 -32.04 -13.72 -42.63
C LEU A 406 -31.15 -13.54 -43.89
N SER A 407 -30.81 -12.30 -44.26
CA SER A 407 -29.86 -11.94 -45.32
C SER A 407 -29.26 -10.55 -45.04
N PRO A 408 -28.19 -10.44 -44.23
CA PRO A 408 -27.55 -9.15 -43.97
C PRO A 408 -26.91 -8.59 -45.25
N GLN A 409 -27.14 -7.30 -45.52
CA GLN A 409 -26.43 -6.58 -46.57
C GLN A 409 -25.13 -6.01 -46.02
N TYR A 410 -24.02 -6.28 -46.71
CA TYR A 410 -22.70 -5.84 -46.30
C TYR A 410 -22.22 -4.66 -47.14
N TYR A 411 -21.66 -3.66 -46.47
CA TYR A 411 -21.13 -2.45 -47.09
C TYR A 411 -19.63 -2.35 -46.83
N SER A 412 -18.84 -2.17 -47.90
CA SER A 412 -17.39 -1.98 -47.77
C SER A 412 -17.09 -0.55 -47.29
N VAL A 413 -16.24 -0.44 -46.27
CA VAL A 413 -15.85 0.84 -45.68
C VAL A 413 -14.57 1.33 -46.36
N ASP A 414 -14.59 2.55 -46.90
CA ASP A 414 -13.43 3.20 -47.50
C ASP A 414 -12.63 3.98 -46.46
N TYR A 415 -13.30 4.82 -45.67
CA TYR A 415 -12.73 5.62 -44.60
C TYR A 415 -13.80 6.03 -43.58
N CYS A 416 -13.37 6.61 -42.46
CA CYS A 416 -14.27 7.10 -41.42
C CYS A 416 -14.19 8.62 -41.28
N LEU A 417 -15.32 9.21 -40.90
CA LEU A 417 -15.44 10.60 -40.47
C LEU A 417 -15.94 10.61 -39.02
N SER A 418 -15.15 11.18 -38.13
CA SER A 418 -15.28 11.01 -36.69
C SER A 418 -15.48 12.34 -35.96
N GLU A 419 -16.50 12.42 -35.10
CA GLU A 419 -16.72 13.58 -34.23
C GLU A 419 -15.70 13.59 -33.08
N LYS A 420 -14.89 14.64 -32.99
CA LYS A 420 -14.04 14.91 -31.81
C LYS A 420 -14.83 15.58 -30.71
N VAL A 421 -14.70 15.06 -29.49
CA VAL A 421 -15.22 15.71 -28.29
C VAL A 421 -14.13 15.86 -27.24
N GLU A 422 -14.30 16.84 -26.35
CA GLU A 422 -13.41 17.01 -25.22
C GLU A 422 -13.53 15.85 -24.24
N GLU A 423 -12.38 15.35 -23.78
CA GLU A 423 -12.31 14.32 -22.74
C GLU A 423 -12.83 14.85 -21.40
N ARG A 424 -13.59 14.02 -20.68
CA ARG A 424 -14.16 14.34 -19.35
C ARG A 424 -13.65 13.43 -18.25
N CYS A 425 -12.35 13.12 -18.27
CA CYS A 425 -11.71 12.38 -17.20
C CYS A 425 -11.57 13.26 -15.96
N ARG A 426 -11.85 12.69 -14.79
CA ARG A 426 -11.93 13.43 -13.52
C ARG A 426 -10.86 13.00 -12.54
N VAL A 427 -10.31 13.95 -11.79
CA VAL A 427 -9.65 13.69 -10.51
C VAL A 427 -10.59 14.13 -9.41
N MET A 428 -10.92 13.20 -8.53
CA MET A 428 -11.91 13.37 -7.48
C MET A 428 -11.27 13.16 -6.12
N TYR A 429 -11.90 13.71 -5.09
CA TYR A 429 -11.58 13.42 -3.70
C TYR A 429 -12.85 13.13 -2.91
N SER A 430 -12.70 12.41 -1.81
CA SER A 430 -13.79 12.18 -0.87
C SER A 430 -13.65 13.11 0.34
N PRO A 431 -14.51 14.13 0.50
CA PRO A 431 -14.48 15.02 1.66
C PRO A 431 -14.55 14.27 3.00
N ALA A 432 -15.40 13.25 3.08
CA ALA A 432 -15.54 12.41 4.28
C ALA A 432 -14.23 11.68 4.65
N ILE A 433 -13.56 11.09 3.67
CA ILE A 433 -12.30 10.35 3.90
C ILE A 433 -11.16 11.33 4.20
N CYS A 434 -11.08 12.47 3.51
CA CYS A 434 -10.12 13.53 3.83
C CYS A 434 -10.26 14.02 5.28
N LEU A 435 -11.50 14.25 5.74
CA LEU A 435 -11.76 14.63 7.13
C LEU A 435 -11.30 13.55 8.10
N LEU A 436 -11.56 12.27 7.80
CA LEU A 436 -11.08 11.16 8.63
C LEU A 436 -9.54 11.10 8.69
N VAL A 437 -8.85 11.30 7.56
CA VAL A 437 -7.38 11.37 7.51
C VAL A 437 -6.86 12.52 8.38
N ILE A 438 -7.49 13.71 8.30
CA ILE A 438 -7.16 14.88 9.11
C ILE A 438 -7.37 14.57 10.60
N VAL A 439 -8.49 13.96 10.98
CA VAL A 439 -8.78 13.58 12.37
C VAL A 439 -7.75 12.56 12.88
N CYS A 440 -7.44 11.52 12.12
CA CYS A 440 -6.41 10.54 12.49
C CYS A 440 -5.03 11.21 12.66
N ASN A 441 -4.67 12.16 11.79
CA ASN A 441 -3.42 12.91 11.92
C ASN A 441 -3.44 13.86 13.13
N ALA A 442 -4.56 14.51 13.43
CA ALA A 442 -4.71 15.37 14.59
C ALA A 442 -4.57 14.57 15.90
N ILE A 443 -5.19 13.39 15.98
CA ILE A 443 -5.00 12.46 17.10
C ILE A 443 -3.51 12.13 17.27
N LYS A 444 -2.77 11.82 16.19
CA LYS A 444 -1.33 11.58 16.27
C LYS A 444 -0.56 12.78 16.81
N VAL A 445 -0.83 13.99 16.33
CA VAL A 445 -0.19 15.23 16.82
C VAL A 445 -0.43 15.40 18.32
N VAL A 446 -1.68 15.21 18.78
CA VAL A 446 -2.05 15.29 20.19
C VAL A 446 -1.33 14.21 21.01
N CYS A 447 -1.34 12.95 20.55
CA CYS A 447 -0.64 11.85 21.19
C CYS A 447 0.88 12.09 21.31
N ILE A 448 1.51 12.61 20.27
CA ILE A 448 2.96 12.93 20.27
C ILE A 448 3.23 14.10 21.22
N LEU A 449 2.39 15.14 21.22
CA LEU A 449 2.51 16.25 22.16
C LEU A 449 2.39 15.78 23.61
N PHE A 450 1.40 14.96 23.94
CA PHE A 450 1.26 14.36 25.27
C PHE A 450 2.47 13.50 25.62
N THR A 451 2.98 12.71 24.66
CA THR A 451 4.20 11.90 24.86
C THR A 451 5.35 12.78 25.32
N ILE A 452 5.62 13.92 24.67
CA ILE A 452 6.67 14.87 25.07
C ILE A 452 6.42 15.41 26.48
N ARG A 453 5.17 15.70 26.83
CA ARG A 453 4.82 16.30 28.14
C ARG A 453 4.95 15.33 29.31
N LEU A 454 4.99 14.02 29.07
CA LEU A 454 5.28 13.04 30.11
C LEU A 454 6.67 13.32 30.72
N ARG A 455 6.74 13.45 32.05
CA ARG A 455 7.99 13.71 32.78
C ARG A 455 8.65 12.38 33.17
N ARG A 456 9.24 11.68 32.20
CA ARG A 456 10.06 10.48 32.46
C ARG A 456 11.55 10.80 32.34
N LYS A 457 12.31 10.34 33.35
CA LYS A 457 13.78 10.45 33.44
C LYS A 457 14.39 9.05 33.28
N GLU A 458 15.68 8.99 32.96
CA GLU A 458 16.49 7.75 32.96
C GLU A 458 15.89 6.62 32.09
N LEU A 459 15.43 6.94 30.88
CA LEU A 459 14.83 5.97 29.97
C LEU A 459 15.91 5.12 29.28
N LEU A 460 15.76 3.80 29.25
CA LEU A 460 16.73 2.92 28.61
C LEU A 460 16.31 2.64 27.16
N PHE A 461 16.70 3.53 26.24
CA PHE A 461 16.34 3.47 24.81
C PHE A 461 17.25 2.59 23.98
N THR A 462 18.50 2.41 24.40
CA THR A 462 19.51 1.64 23.70
C THR A 462 20.17 0.65 24.64
N VAL A 463 20.86 -0.34 24.08
CA VAL A 463 21.67 -1.26 24.89
C VAL A 463 22.81 -0.52 25.59
N GLY A 464 23.35 0.53 24.98
CA GLY A 464 24.36 1.37 25.62
C GLY A 464 23.82 2.13 26.83
N ASP A 465 22.58 2.65 26.78
CA ASP A 465 21.95 3.30 27.95
C ASP A 465 21.87 2.35 29.13
N ALA A 466 21.52 1.09 28.87
CA ALA A 466 21.49 0.06 29.90
C ALA A 466 22.88 -0.27 30.42
N ILE A 467 23.88 -0.47 29.54
CA ILE A 467 25.25 -0.74 29.99
C ILE A 467 25.76 0.43 30.84
N ALA A 468 25.61 1.67 30.39
CA ALA A 468 26.03 2.85 31.16
C ALA A 468 25.37 2.88 32.55
N SER A 469 24.04 2.71 32.59
CA SER A 469 23.30 2.72 33.86
C SER A 469 23.69 1.57 34.79
N PHE A 470 23.91 0.35 34.28
CA PHE A 470 24.32 -0.79 35.11
C PHE A 470 25.78 -0.73 35.54
N MET A 471 26.65 -0.10 34.75
CA MET A 471 28.06 0.08 35.12
C MET A 471 28.23 1.15 36.21
N GLU A 472 27.40 2.20 36.17
CA GLU A 472 27.37 3.25 37.19
C GLU A 472 26.74 2.71 38.50
N TYR A 473 25.60 2.03 38.39
CA TYR A 473 24.92 1.39 39.52
C TYR A 473 24.67 -0.11 39.23
N PRO A 474 25.60 -1.00 39.63
CA PRO A 474 25.49 -2.45 39.42
C PRO A 474 24.24 -3.06 40.06
N ASP A 475 23.64 -4.02 39.36
CA ASP A 475 22.40 -4.68 39.78
C ASP A 475 22.70 -5.88 40.69
N ARG A 476 22.35 -5.74 41.97
CA ARG A 476 22.53 -6.77 43.01
C ARG A 476 21.89 -8.12 42.65
N THR A 477 20.77 -8.12 41.92
CA THR A 477 20.09 -9.38 41.56
C THR A 477 20.91 -10.27 40.61
N THR A 478 21.93 -9.68 39.97
CA THR A 478 22.84 -10.35 39.04
C THR A 478 24.29 -10.44 39.53
N LEU A 479 24.55 -10.05 40.78
CA LEU A 479 25.87 -10.13 41.39
C LEU A 479 26.37 -11.58 41.40
N GLY A 480 27.62 -11.80 40.97
CA GLY A 480 28.20 -13.14 40.84
C GLY A 480 27.47 -14.03 39.82
N ARG A 481 26.81 -13.43 38.82
CA ARG A 481 26.07 -14.14 37.75
C ARG A 481 26.39 -13.51 36.41
N CYS A 482 27.66 -13.52 36.08
CA CYS A 482 28.22 -12.72 35.01
C CYS A 482 27.90 -13.32 33.63
N TRP A 483 27.20 -14.45 33.67
CA TRP A 483 26.85 -15.31 32.56
C TRP A 483 25.35 -15.64 32.48
N VAL A 484 24.55 -14.70 31.97
CA VAL A 484 23.10 -14.89 31.76
C VAL A 484 22.70 -14.73 30.29
N GLU A 485 22.18 -15.79 29.68
CA GLU A 485 21.50 -15.69 28.38
C GLU A 485 20.01 -15.38 28.58
N ARG A 486 19.40 -14.62 27.65
CA ARG A 486 17.95 -14.33 27.65
C ARG A 486 17.09 -15.59 27.86
N LYS A 487 17.40 -16.70 27.18
CA LYS A 487 16.63 -17.95 27.28
C LYS A 487 16.69 -18.60 28.66
N LYS A 488 17.70 -18.25 29.47
CA LYS A 488 17.95 -18.79 30.81
C LYS A 488 17.69 -17.75 31.91
N ALA A 489 17.20 -16.56 31.58
CA ALA A 489 16.92 -15.49 32.56
C ALA A 489 16.01 -15.97 33.70
N LYS A 490 14.97 -16.76 33.43
CA LYS A 490 14.11 -17.34 34.50
C LYS A 490 14.86 -18.20 35.52
N SER A 491 15.93 -18.86 35.10
CA SER A 491 16.71 -19.74 35.99
C SER A 491 17.56 -18.96 36.99
N VAL A 492 17.78 -17.66 36.76
CA VAL A 492 18.48 -16.76 37.68
C VAL A 492 17.68 -16.64 38.97
N PHE A 493 16.38 -16.34 38.88
CA PHE A 493 15.53 -16.15 40.05
C PHE A 493 15.19 -17.44 40.82
N ALA A 494 15.36 -18.61 40.19
CA ALA A 494 14.98 -19.90 40.77
C ALA A 494 16.09 -20.53 41.65
N LYS A 495 17.34 -20.04 41.60
CA LYS A 495 18.47 -20.63 42.33
C LYS A 495 19.18 -19.56 43.19
N PRO A 496 19.33 -19.77 44.51
CA PRO A 496 19.93 -18.80 45.42
C PRO A 496 21.48 -18.74 45.37
N ARG A 497 22.16 -19.73 44.78
CA ARG A 497 23.64 -19.82 44.70
C ARG A 497 24.16 -19.47 43.29
N PRO A 498 25.45 -19.08 43.11
CA PRO A 498 25.98 -18.78 41.79
C PRO A 498 25.74 -19.96 40.84
N VAL A 499 25.34 -19.64 39.61
CA VAL A 499 24.99 -20.63 38.60
C VAL A 499 26.23 -21.48 38.33
N ALA A 500 26.07 -22.81 38.30
CA ALA A 500 27.16 -23.74 37.98
C ALA A 500 27.94 -23.25 36.77
N SER A 501 29.27 -23.19 36.91
CA SER A 501 30.17 -22.61 35.91
C SER A 501 30.02 -23.29 34.55
N ARG A 502 30.09 -22.52 33.45
CA ARG A 502 29.79 -23.03 32.09
C ARG A 502 30.88 -22.72 31.08
N MET A 503 30.98 -23.59 30.07
CA MET A 503 31.75 -23.33 28.85
C MET A 503 31.07 -22.29 27.96
N LEU A 504 31.86 -21.59 27.15
CA LEU A 504 31.38 -20.61 26.17
C LEU A 504 30.42 -21.25 25.15
N PRO A 505 29.29 -20.61 24.78
CA PRO A 505 28.41 -21.14 23.75
C PRO A 505 29.12 -21.16 22.38
N PRO A 506 28.61 -21.97 21.42
CA PRO A 506 29.03 -21.84 20.03
C PRO A 506 28.65 -20.46 19.48
N ARG A 507 29.42 -19.98 18.50
CA ARG A 507 29.12 -18.73 17.78
C ARG A 507 27.72 -18.81 17.17
N ARG A 508 26.90 -17.79 17.43
CA ARG A 508 25.50 -17.73 16.96
C ARG A 508 25.36 -16.84 15.73
N ARG A 509 24.21 -16.94 15.06
CA ARG A 509 23.80 -16.09 13.94
C ARG A 509 22.81 -15.01 14.41
N TRP A 510 22.67 -13.95 13.63
CA TRP A 510 21.84 -12.78 13.96
C TRP A 510 20.37 -13.13 14.24
N HIS A 511 19.80 -14.12 13.56
CA HIS A 511 18.42 -14.55 13.81
C HIS A 511 18.17 -15.02 15.26
N HIS A 512 19.22 -15.46 15.99
CA HIS A 512 19.10 -15.87 17.40
C HIS A 512 18.84 -14.70 18.36
N ALA A 513 19.09 -13.46 17.93
CA ALA A 513 18.78 -12.26 18.71
C ALA A 513 17.26 -12.01 18.85
N VAL A 514 16.49 -12.56 17.92
CA VAL A 514 15.06 -12.27 17.78
C VAL A 514 14.24 -13.44 18.35
N GLY A 515 13.12 -13.11 19.01
CA GLY A 515 12.19 -14.12 19.54
C GLY A 515 11.50 -14.92 18.43
N ARG A 516 11.22 -16.21 18.69
CA ARG A 516 10.56 -17.12 17.72
C ARG A 516 9.22 -16.59 17.23
N THR A 517 8.40 -16.03 18.11
CA THR A 517 7.07 -15.48 17.76
C THR A 517 7.17 -14.34 16.74
N ARG A 518 8.14 -13.43 16.89
CA ARG A 518 8.33 -12.32 15.94
C ARG A 518 8.74 -12.82 14.57
N TRP A 519 9.64 -13.83 14.53
CA TRP A 519 10.03 -14.48 13.28
C TRP A 519 8.85 -15.17 12.60
N ILE A 520 8.09 -16.00 13.33
CA ILE A 520 6.95 -16.73 12.78
C ILE A 520 5.93 -15.73 12.22
N LEU A 521 5.52 -14.72 13.00
CA LEU A 521 4.57 -13.71 12.54
C LEU A 521 5.04 -12.99 11.27
N SER A 522 6.31 -12.55 11.23
CA SER A 522 6.86 -11.80 10.09
C SER A 522 6.97 -12.67 8.84
N VAL A 523 7.48 -13.90 8.99
CA VAL A 523 7.64 -14.84 7.87
C VAL A 523 6.27 -15.28 7.35
N THR A 524 5.32 -15.60 8.24
CA THR A 524 3.95 -15.96 7.84
C THR A 524 3.29 -14.81 7.08
N TRP A 525 3.37 -13.57 7.56
CA TRP A 525 2.80 -12.42 6.83
C TRP A 525 3.47 -12.20 5.47
N CYS A 526 4.80 -12.28 5.38
CA CYS A 526 5.50 -12.18 4.09
C CYS A 526 5.08 -13.29 3.13
N LEU A 527 4.97 -14.54 3.61
CA LEU A 527 4.55 -15.67 2.79
C LEU A 527 3.11 -15.50 2.31
N VAL A 528 2.18 -15.10 3.18
CA VAL A 528 0.78 -14.83 2.80
C VAL A 528 0.70 -13.75 1.71
N CYS A 529 1.49 -12.66 1.83
CA CYS A 529 1.53 -11.63 0.79
C CYS A 529 2.03 -12.16 -0.54
N LEU A 530 3.14 -12.92 -0.52
CA LEU A 530 3.76 -13.44 -1.72
C LEU A 530 2.90 -14.52 -2.38
N THR A 531 2.27 -15.41 -1.60
CA THR A 531 1.42 -16.47 -2.14
C THR A 531 0.10 -15.91 -2.64
N PHE A 532 -0.55 -15.01 -1.90
CA PHE A 532 -1.82 -14.42 -2.33
C PHE A 532 -1.63 -13.52 -3.56
N GLY A 533 -0.63 -12.63 -3.54
CA GLY A 533 -0.31 -11.81 -4.69
C GLY A 533 0.15 -12.65 -5.90
N GLY A 534 0.97 -13.67 -5.66
CA GLY A 534 1.39 -14.61 -6.70
C GLY A 534 0.22 -15.41 -7.29
N ALA A 535 -0.73 -15.84 -6.46
CA ALA A 535 -1.95 -16.52 -6.89
C ALA A 535 -2.84 -15.59 -7.73
N ILE A 536 -2.97 -14.31 -7.37
CA ILE A 536 -3.70 -13.32 -8.18
C ILE A 536 -3.03 -13.14 -9.54
N VAL A 537 -1.71 -12.92 -9.58
CA VAL A 537 -0.97 -12.78 -10.86
C VAL A 537 -1.12 -14.05 -11.69
N THR A 538 -1.03 -15.22 -11.07
CA THR A 538 -1.16 -16.51 -11.75
C THR A 538 -2.58 -16.77 -12.21
N ALA A 539 -3.61 -16.38 -11.45
CA ALA A 539 -5.00 -16.52 -11.85
C ALA A 539 -5.34 -15.57 -13.00
N ILE A 540 -4.84 -14.33 -12.96
CA ILE A 540 -4.98 -13.40 -14.09
C ILE A 540 -4.23 -13.97 -15.28
N ALA A 541 -2.97 -14.36 -15.14
CA ALA A 541 -2.21 -14.99 -16.22
C ALA A 541 -2.91 -16.25 -16.72
N TYR A 542 -3.42 -17.13 -15.88
CA TYR A 542 -4.12 -18.33 -16.32
C TYR A 542 -5.38 -17.99 -17.10
N ASN A 543 -6.23 -17.12 -16.55
CA ASN A 543 -7.43 -16.67 -17.25
C ASN A 543 -7.04 -15.96 -18.55
N SER A 544 -6.17 -14.95 -18.53
CA SER A 544 -5.77 -14.14 -19.71
C SER A 544 -4.80 -14.81 -20.70
N VAL A 545 -4.03 -15.83 -20.32
CA VAL A 545 -3.01 -16.52 -21.15
C VAL A 545 -3.49 -17.87 -21.67
N VAL A 546 -4.27 -18.64 -20.88
CA VAL A 546 -4.77 -19.95 -21.35
C VAL A 546 -6.02 -19.79 -22.21
N ASN A 547 -6.90 -18.82 -21.91
CA ASN A 547 -8.14 -18.66 -22.66
C ASN A 547 -8.07 -17.62 -23.81
N TYR A 548 -7.16 -16.63 -23.76
CA TYR A 548 -7.21 -15.49 -24.71
C TYR A 548 -5.99 -15.35 -25.63
N LEU A 549 -4.78 -15.78 -25.21
CA LEU A 549 -3.56 -15.57 -26.00
C LEU A 549 -2.57 -16.75 -25.84
N PRO A 550 -2.68 -17.81 -26.66
CA PRO A 550 -1.67 -18.86 -26.69
C PRO A 550 -0.30 -18.23 -27.05
N ASN A 551 0.69 -18.40 -26.16
CA ASN A 551 2.06 -17.82 -26.22
C ASN A 551 2.24 -16.38 -25.71
N ALA A 552 1.54 -15.96 -24.66
CA ALA A 552 1.76 -14.64 -24.04
C ALA A 552 3.23 -14.44 -23.60
N ARG A 553 3.90 -13.47 -24.22
CA ARG A 553 5.23 -12.99 -23.84
C ARG A 553 5.10 -11.88 -22.80
N ILE A 554 6.19 -11.58 -22.08
CA ILE A 554 6.26 -10.44 -21.12
C ILE A 554 5.79 -9.12 -21.77
N SER A 555 5.99 -8.95 -23.08
CA SER A 555 5.51 -7.80 -23.84
C SER A 555 3.99 -7.60 -23.79
N THR A 556 3.21 -8.68 -23.71
CA THR A 556 1.74 -8.63 -23.60
C THR A 556 1.32 -8.15 -22.21
N VAL A 557 1.99 -8.62 -21.17
CA VAL A 557 1.73 -8.14 -19.79
C VAL A 557 2.10 -6.66 -19.67
N TRP A 558 3.15 -6.24 -20.37
CA TRP A 558 3.57 -4.85 -20.42
C TRP A 558 2.59 -3.95 -21.20
N SER A 559 1.98 -4.46 -22.27
CA SER A 559 1.04 -3.69 -23.09
C SER A 559 -0.30 -3.42 -22.41
N LEU A 560 -0.63 -4.14 -21.33
CA LEU A 560 -1.77 -3.85 -20.45
C LEU A 560 -1.59 -2.55 -19.66
N GLY A 561 -0.36 -2.07 -19.51
CA GLY A 561 -0.07 -0.78 -18.88
C GLY A 561 -0.08 -0.79 -17.34
N PHE A 562 0.44 0.30 -16.79
CA PHE A 562 0.49 0.55 -15.34
C PHE A 562 -0.77 1.31 -14.91
N SER A 563 -1.52 0.72 -13.96
CA SER A 563 -2.82 1.22 -13.46
C SER A 563 -3.72 1.75 -14.59
N GLU A 564 -3.86 0.96 -15.65
CA GLU A 564 -4.71 1.30 -16.80
C GLU A 564 -6.00 0.51 -16.72
N ALA A 565 -7.11 1.24 -16.68
CA ALA A 565 -8.44 0.66 -16.60
C ALA A 565 -8.83 0.10 -17.96
N ARG A 566 -8.76 -1.23 -18.10
CA ARG A 566 -9.20 -1.97 -19.28
C ARG A 566 -10.15 -3.10 -18.87
N PRO A 567 -11.04 -3.57 -19.76
CA PRO A 567 -11.94 -4.68 -19.48
C PRO A 567 -11.24 -5.91 -18.91
N GLU A 568 -10.06 -6.24 -19.43
CA GLU A 568 -9.28 -7.42 -19.08
C GLU A 568 -8.64 -7.30 -17.69
N THR A 569 -8.45 -6.08 -17.21
CA THR A 569 -7.84 -5.77 -15.91
C THR A 569 -8.87 -5.43 -14.83
N MET A 570 -10.15 -5.27 -15.18
CA MET A 570 -11.22 -4.93 -14.24
C MET A 570 -11.84 -6.17 -13.60
N LEU A 571 -12.08 -6.10 -12.29
CA LEU A 571 -12.82 -7.12 -11.54
C LEU A 571 -14.33 -6.90 -11.68
N ARG A 572 -14.87 -7.16 -12.88
CA ARG A 572 -16.29 -6.94 -13.21
C ARG A 572 -17.25 -7.64 -12.24
N SER A 573 -16.91 -8.83 -11.75
CA SER A 573 -17.73 -9.57 -10.76
C SER A 573 -17.87 -8.87 -9.40
N LEU A 574 -16.99 -7.90 -9.10
CA LEU A 574 -17.03 -7.10 -7.88
C LEU A 574 -17.62 -5.70 -8.13
N ALA A 575 -18.09 -5.40 -9.34
CA ALA A 575 -18.62 -4.07 -9.64
C ALA A 575 -19.91 -3.82 -8.85
N THR A 576 -19.99 -2.63 -8.26
CA THR A 576 -21.14 -2.17 -7.47
C THR A 576 -21.37 -0.69 -7.75
N TYR A 577 -22.48 -0.14 -7.24
CA TYR A 577 -22.74 1.29 -7.30
C TYR A 577 -22.14 2.06 -6.09
N ASN A 578 -21.65 1.33 -5.06
CA ASN A 578 -21.14 1.94 -3.83
C ASN A 578 -19.66 2.33 -3.97
N LEU A 579 -19.41 3.64 -4.08
CA LEU A 579 -18.07 4.21 -4.20
C LEU A 579 -17.19 3.88 -2.99
N ILE A 580 -17.67 4.19 -1.78
CA ILE A 580 -16.85 4.10 -0.55
C ILE A 580 -16.39 2.65 -0.31
N ALA A 581 -17.28 1.69 -0.53
CA ALA A 581 -16.96 0.27 -0.38
C ALA A 581 -15.81 -0.15 -1.30
N MET A 582 -15.87 0.24 -2.58
CA MET A 582 -14.86 -0.17 -3.57
C MET A 582 -13.54 0.56 -3.40
N VAL A 583 -13.57 1.86 -3.08
CA VAL A 583 -12.35 2.64 -2.82
C VAL A 583 -11.63 2.12 -1.57
N LEU A 584 -12.35 1.73 -0.52
CA LEU A 584 -11.72 1.12 0.67
C LEU A 584 -11.24 -0.30 0.40
N LEU A 585 -11.99 -1.09 -0.38
CA LEU A 585 -11.62 -2.45 -0.74
C LEU A 585 -10.29 -2.50 -1.52
N SER A 586 -10.13 -1.66 -2.55
CA SER A 586 -8.89 -1.60 -3.35
C SER A 586 -7.68 -1.24 -2.50
N ASN A 587 -7.88 -0.49 -1.42
CA ASN A 587 -6.83 -0.02 -0.53
C ASN A 587 -6.62 -0.88 0.73
N THR A 588 -7.50 -1.84 1.03
CA THR A 588 -7.38 -2.72 2.21
C THR A 588 -6.05 -3.48 2.30
N PRO A 589 -5.47 -4.00 1.18
CA PRO A 589 -4.16 -4.64 1.20
C PRO A 589 -3.03 -3.77 1.77
N GLN A 590 -3.18 -2.43 1.77
CA GLN A 590 -2.18 -1.51 2.31
C GLN A 590 -1.93 -1.73 3.82
N VAL A 591 -2.93 -2.18 4.60
CA VAL A 591 -2.75 -2.50 6.03
C VAL A 591 -1.66 -3.55 6.23
N ILE A 592 -1.59 -4.51 5.30
CA ILE A 592 -0.65 -5.61 5.38
C ILE A 592 0.79 -5.09 5.27
N LEU A 593 1.06 -4.20 4.31
CA LEU A 593 2.37 -3.56 4.18
C LEU A 593 2.74 -2.70 5.39
N SER A 594 1.79 -1.93 5.93
CA SER A 594 2.04 -1.14 7.15
C SER A 594 2.34 -2.03 8.36
N SER A 595 1.69 -3.20 8.47
CA SER A 595 1.98 -4.18 9.52
C SER A 595 3.36 -4.83 9.35
N LEU A 596 3.74 -5.16 8.11
CA LEU A 596 5.05 -5.71 7.78
C LEU A 596 6.19 -4.73 8.10
N TYR A 597 5.99 -3.43 7.85
CA TYR A 597 6.94 -2.41 8.25
C TYR A 597 7.26 -2.48 9.76
N TYR A 598 6.25 -2.54 10.63
CA TYR A 598 6.48 -2.64 12.08
C TYR A 598 7.22 -3.93 12.46
N LEU A 599 6.84 -5.06 11.86
CA LEU A 599 7.44 -6.36 12.10
C LEU A 599 8.92 -6.39 11.68
N ILE A 600 9.22 -5.94 10.46
CA ILE A 600 10.58 -5.88 9.91
C ILE A 600 11.42 -4.88 10.70
N ASN A 601 10.90 -3.70 11.01
CA ASN A 601 11.59 -2.71 11.84
C ASN A 601 11.95 -3.30 13.21
N SER A 602 11.03 -4.04 13.85
CA SER A 602 11.29 -4.73 15.11
C SER A 602 12.39 -5.79 14.97
N ILE A 603 12.37 -6.61 13.92
CA ILE A 603 13.41 -7.63 13.67
C ILE A 603 14.79 -6.98 13.48
N LEU A 604 14.89 -5.97 12.61
CA LEU A 604 16.12 -5.24 12.35
C LEU A 604 16.66 -4.57 13.62
N THR A 605 15.79 -3.94 14.41
CA THR A 605 16.16 -3.32 15.69
C THR A 605 16.79 -4.34 16.64
N CYS A 606 16.18 -5.52 16.82
CA CYS A 606 16.73 -6.57 17.66
C CYS A 606 18.09 -7.10 17.17
N MET A 607 18.23 -7.34 15.86
CA MET A 607 19.47 -7.87 15.29
C MET A 607 20.61 -6.86 15.42
N LEU A 608 20.37 -5.58 15.11
CA LEU A 608 21.38 -4.53 15.19
C LEU A 608 21.75 -4.19 16.63
N ALA A 609 20.79 -4.16 17.56
CA ALA A 609 21.08 -3.98 18.98
C ALA A 609 22.00 -5.10 19.52
N SER A 610 21.76 -6.35 19.12
CA SER A 610 22.62 -7.47 19.51
C SER A 610 23.97 -7.44 18.79
N ALA A 611 24.01 -7.00 17.54
CA ALA A 611 25.27 -6.84 16.80
C ALA A 611 26.15 -5.78 17.45
N GLU A 612 25.57 -4.66 17.89
CA GLU A 612 26.26 -3.64 18.66
C GLU A 612 26.77 -4.18 20.00
N TYR A 613 25.91 -4.86 20.78
CA TYR A 613 26.30 -5.47 22.05
C TYR A 613 27.51 -6.42 21.90
N THR A 614 27.50 -7.28 20.88
CA THR A 614 28.62 -8.20 20.63
C THR A 614 29.85 -7.51 20.06
N SER A 615 29.74 -6.31 19.48
CA SER A 615 30.89 -5.63 18.89
C SER A 615 31.95 -5.22 19.94
N TYR A 616 31.52 -4.97 21.17
CA TYR A 616 32.39 -4.68 22.31
C TYR A 616 33.25 -5.87 22.75
N SER A 617 32.97 -7.09 22.28
CA SER A 617 33.82 -8.26 22.55
C SER A 617 34.98 -8.44 21.55
N VAL A 618 35.02 -7.61 20.50
CA VAL A 618 36.05 -7.68 19.46
C VAL A 618 37.02 -6.51 19.54
N ARG A 619 36.49 -5.32 19.85
CA ARG A 619 37.24 -4.08 19.82
C ARG A 619 36.78 -3.17 20.95
N ARG A 620 37.74 -2.43 21.50
CA ARG A 620 37.49 -1.43 22.53
C ARG A 620 36.83 -0.20 21.93
N GLN A 621 35.66 0.20 22.41
CA GLN A 621 34.88 1.32 21.86
C GLN A 621 34.11 2.08 22.93
N TYR A 622 33.84 3.36 22.67
CA TYR A 622 32.92 4.16 23.48
C TYR A 622 31.46 3.70 23.32
N LEU A 623 30.71 3.75 24.42
CA LEU A 623 29.28 3.45 24.41
C LEU A 623 28.51 4.40 23.50
N ARG A 624 27.55 3.85 22.77
CA ARG A 624 26.53 4.65 22.08
C ARG A 624 25.32 4.75 22.99
N VAL A 625 25.05 5.94 23.47
CA VAL A 625 23.98 6.23 24.44
C VAL A 625 23.09 7.35 23.90
N SER A 626 21.90 7.46 24.48
CA SER A 626 20.91 8.46 24.11
C SER A 626 21.32 9.87 24.52
N TRP A 627 22.14 9.99 25.55
CA TRP A 627 22.67 11.22 26.12
C TRP A 627 24.16 11.02 26.40
N PRO A 628 25.04 11.34 25.44
CA PRO A 628 26.47 11.08 25.58
C PRO A 628 27.14 12.06 26.55
N GLU A 629 27.99 11.51 27.41
CA GLU A 629 28.93 12.23 28.26
C GLU A 629 30.37 12.00 27.81
N GLY A 630 31.20 13.05 27.90
CA GLY A 630 32.61 12.98 27.51
C GLY A 630 32.82 12.55 26.06
N GLN A 631 33.44 11.38 25.86
CA GLN A 631 33.74 10.81 24.54
C GLN A 631 32.73 9.74 24.08
N GLN A 632 31.62 9.55 24.82
CA GLN A 632 30.54 8.67 24.40
C GLN A 632 29.91 9.13 23.06
N ARG A 633 29.35 8.18 22.33
CA ARG A 633 28.73 8.44 21.02
C ARG A 633 27.24 8.70 21.20
N SER A 634 26.72 9.75 20.57
CA SER A 634 25.27 9.99 20.51
C SER A 634 24.57 8.88 19.74
N THR A 635 23.38 8.50 20.20
CA THR A 635 22.44 7.68 19.42
C THR A 635 21.90 8.47 18.21
N TYR A 636 21.27 7.75 17.29
CA TYR A 636 20.56 8.37 16.17
C TYR A 636 19.17 8.82 16.62
N PHE A 637 18.58 9.77 15.88
CA PHE A 637 17.18 10.16 16.05
C PHE A 637 16.22 8.96 16.03
N LEU A 638 16.55 7.90 15.28
CA LEU A 638 15.83 6.63 15.24
C LEU A 638 16.64 5.57 16.00
N SER A 639 15.99 4.69 16.77
CA SER A 639 16.67 3.55 17.45
C SER A 639 17.51 2.69 16.48
N LEU A 640 17.10 2.65 15.22
CA LEU A 640 17.79 2.00 14.11
C LEU A 640 18.75 2.99 13.38
N PRO A 641 20.01 2.60 13.10
CA PRO A 641 20.94 3.41 12.31
C PRO A 641 20.38 3.85 10.96
N TYR A 642 20.70 5.07 10.52
CA TYR A 642 20.20 5.64 9.26
C TYR A 642 20.49 4.78 8.03
N ALA A 643 21.61 4.06 8.02
CA ALA A 643 21.97 3.11 6.96
C ALA A 643 20.97 1.96 6.78
N PHE A 644 20.11 1.70 7.77
CA PHE A 644 19.04 0.69 7.69
C PHE A 644 17.65 1.32 7.72
N SER A 645 17.44 2.39 8.49
CA SER A 645 16.11 3.00 8.61
C SER A 645 15.69 3.75 7.35
N ILE A 646 16.58 4.51 6.72
CA ILE A 646 16.27 5.24 5.49
C ILE A 646 15.93 4.26 4.35
N PRO A 647 16.74 3.23 4.05
CA PRO A 647 16.37 2.24 3.03
C PRO A 647 15.08 1.49 3.37
N THR A 648 14.85 1.13 4.63
CA THR A 648 13.62 0.42 5.03
C THR A 648 12.38 1.30 4.82
N MET A 649 12.45 2.59 5.18
CA MET A 649 11.36 3.54 4.91
C MET A 649 11.16 3.79 3.43
N ALA A 650 12.24 3.92 2.65
CA ALA A 650 12.16 4.11 1.20
C ALA A 650 11.51 2.89 0.51
N ILE A 651 11.95 1.67 0.86
CA ILE A 651 11.35 0.42 0.36
C ILE A 651 9.87 0.35 0.76
N SER A 652 9.52 0.72 2.00
CA SER A 652 8.13 0.75 2.46
C SER A 652 7.28 1.72 1.64
N ALA A 653 7.76 2.93 1.39
CA ALA A 653 7.04 3.93 0.58
C ALA A 653 6.86 3.47 -0.87
N ILE A 654 7.90 2.89 -1.47
CA ILE A 654 7.85 2.35 -2.84
C ILE A 654 6.88 1.16 -2.91
N LEU A 655 6.90 0.24 -1.94
CA LEU A 655 5.96 -0.89 -1.90
C LEU A 655 4.52 -0.43 -1.76
N HIS A 656 4.24 0.56 -0.90
CA HIS A 656 2.90 1.13 -0.75
C HIS A 656 2.39 1.77 -2.05
N TRP A 657 3.26 2.51 -2.76
CA TRP A 657 2.93 3.09 -4.06
C TRP A 657 2.73 2.03 -5.16
N LEU A 658 3.66 1.07 -5.29
CA LEU A 658 3.51 -0.02 -6.26
C LEU A 658 2.24 -0.84 -5.99
N LEU A 659 1.86 -1.04 -4.73
CA LEU A 659 0.63 -1.73 -4.36
C LEU A 659 -0.63 -0.94 -4.76
N SER A 660 -0.65 0.39 -4.60
CA SER A 660 -1.76 1.23 -5.07
C SER A 660 -1.92 1.20 -6.60
N GLU A 661 -0.83 0.92 -7.32
CA GLU A 661 -0.85 0.76 -8.78
C GLU A 661 -1.16 -0.68 -9.20
N SER A 662 -0.98 -1.65 -8.29
CA SER A 662 -1.27 -3.07 -8.49
C SER A 662 -2.75 -3.38 -8.35
N ILE A 663 -3.41 -2.81 -7.35
CA ILE A 663 -4.86 -2.90 -7.12
C ILE A 663 -5.37 -1.48 -6.96
N PHE A 664 -6.13 -1.00 -7.94
CA PHE A 664 -6.55 0.39 -8.02
C PHE A 664 -8.07 0.50 -8.15
N TYR A 665 -8.65 1.57 -7.62
CA TYR A 665 -10.07 1.85 -7.79
C TYR A 665 -10.35 2.38 -9.21
N VAL A 666 -11.47 1.94 -9.80
CA VAL A 666 -11.93 2.36 -11.11
C VAL A 666 -13.36 2.86 -11.02
N ARG A 667 -13.58 4.09 -11.48
CA ARG A 667 -14.91 4.67 -11.69
C ARG A 667 -15.08 5.09 -13.13
N ILE A 668 -16.22 4.78 -13.73
CA ILE A 668 -16.51 5.08 -15.14
C ILE A 668 -17.85 5.77 -15.24
N TYR A 669 -17.85 7.02 -15.69
CA TYR A 669 -19.05 7.77 -16.04
C TYR A 669 -19.48 7.43 -17.46
N GLN A 670 -20.72 6.94 -17.62
CA GLN A 670 -21.30 6.62 -18.91
C GLN A 670 -22.10 7.82 -19.43
N TYR A 671 -21.85 8.21 -20.66
CA TYR A 671 -22.62 9.23 -21.37
C TYR A 671 -23.39 8.57 -22.52
N ASP A 672 -24.65 8.96 -22.69
CA ASP A 672 -25.45 8.51 -23.83
C ASP A 672 -24.96 9.13 -25.16
N ALA A 673 -25.59 8.75 -26.27
CA ALA A 673 -25.25 9.27 -27.60
C ALA A 673 -25.52 10.78 -27.74
N ALA A 674 -26.48 11.32 -26.97
CA ALA A 674 -26.77 12.75 -26.91
C ALA A 674 -25.73 13.53 -26.06
N GLY A 675 -24.92 12.81 -25.28
CA GLY A 675 -23.91 13.35 -24.39
C GLY A 675 -24.37 13.70 -23.00
N THR A 676 -25.53 13.22 -22.59
CA THR A 676 -26.05 13.35 -21.23
C THR A 676 -25.47 12.24 -20.34
N LEU A 677 -25.27 12.55 -19.06
CA LEU A 677 -24.69 11.59 -18.12
C LEU A 677 -25.77 10.63 -17.64
N ASP A 678 -25.53 9.32 -17.76
CA ASP A 678 -26.37 8.30 -17.16
C ASP A 678 -25.81 7.88 -15.79
N GLU A 679 -26.40 8.43 -14.72
CA GLU A 679 -26.01 8.12 -13.35
C GLU A 679 -26.32 6.66 -12.97
N THR A 680 -27.34 6.05 -13.56
CA THR A 680 -27.76 4.67 -13.25
C THR A 680 -26.79 3.62 -13.80
N SER A 681 -26.09 3.97 -14.88
CA SER A 681 -25.10 3.11 -15.53
C SER A 681 -23.65 3.43 -15.12
N THR A 682 -23.44 4.27 -14.10
CA THR A 682 -22.09 4.58 -13.60
C THR A 682 -21.49 3.39 -12.84
N ILE A 683 -20.33 2.91 -13.28
CA ILE A 683 -19.70 1.70 -12.75
C ILE A 683 -18.61 2.06 -11.73
N SER A 684 -18.62 1.39 -10.57
CA SER A 684 -17.52 1.41 -9.59
C SER A 684 -16.98 -0.01 -9.37
N THR A 685 -15.68 -0.20 -9.60
CA THR A 685 -15.02 -1.51 -9.44
C THR A 685 -13.54 -1.34 -9.07
N CYS A 686 -12.82 -2.46 -8.95
CA CYS A 686 -11.38 -2.50 -8.78
C CYS A 686 -10.70 -2.99 -10.07
N GLY A 687 -9.57 -2.39 -10.42
CA GLY A 687 -8.67 -2.85 -11.46
C GLY A 687 -7.44 -3.54 -10.85
N ILE A 688 -6.85 -4.48 -11.59
CA ILE A 688 -5.58 -5.11 -11.27
C ILE A 688 -4.57 -4.85 -12.37
N SER A 689 -3.37 -4.37 -12.03
CA SER A 689 -2.24 -4.26 -12.96
C SER A 689 -1.24 -5.39 -12.71
N PRO A 690 -1.16 -6.40 -13.59
CA PRO A 690 -0.24 -7.53 -13.38
C PRO A 690 1.23 -7.09 -13.36
N ILE A 691 1.59 -6.08 -14.17
CA ILE A 691 2.97 -5.58 -14.20
C ILE A 691 3.37 -4.88 -12.90
N ALA A 692 2.50 -4.04 -12.35
CA ALA A 692 2.73 -3.41 -11.05
C ALA A 692 2.80 -4.46 -9.93
N MET A 693 1.96 -5.50 -10.00
CA MET A 693 1.96 -6.59 -9.05
C MET A 693 3.28 -7.39 -9.09
N ILE A 694 3.81 -7.67 -10.29
CA ILE A 694 5.11 -8.32 -10.46
C ILE A 694 6.23 -7.47 -9.82
N PHE A 695 6.26 -6.15 -10.04
CA PHE A 695 7.25 -5.28 -9.39
C PHE A 695 7.09 -5.23 -7.88
N THR A 696 5.85 -5.17 -7.37
CA THR A 696 5.53 -5.21 -5.93
C THR A 696 6.06 -6.50 -5.30
N LEU A 697 5.74 -7.65 -5.89
CA LEU A 697 6.18 -8.96 -5.42
C LEU A 697 7.70 -9.13 -5.53
N SER A 698 8.31 -8.65 -6.61
CA SER A 698 9.77 -8.73 -6.80
C SER A 698 10.52 -7.91 -5.75
N LEU A 699 10.08 -6.67 -5.49
CA LEU A 699 10.68 -5.82 -4.48
C LEU A 699 10.46 -6.37 -3.06
N ALA A 700 9.26 -6.87 -2.76
CA ALA A 700 8.97 -7.51 -1.48
C ALA A 700 9.82 -8.79 -1.27
N GLY A 701 9.96 -9.61 -2.31
CA GLY A 701 10.82 -10.79 -2.31
C GLY A 701 12.29 -10.44 -2.10
N LEU A 702 12.80 -9.42 -2.81
CA LEU A 702 14.17 -8.93 -2.63
C LEU A 702 14.41 -8.45 -1.19
N ALA A 703 13.48 -7.66 -0.64
CA ALA A 703 13.56 -7.20 0.75
C ALA A 703 13.60 -8.37 1.75
N LEU A 704 12.81 -9.42 1.51
CA LEU A 704 12.82 -10.65 2.31
C LEU A 704 14.15 -11.41 2.20
N VAL A 705 14.72 -11.52 1.00
CA VAL A 705 16.03 -12.17 0.78
C VAL A 705 17.14 -11.39 1.50
N ILE A 706 17.14 -10.05 1.42
CA ILE A 706 18.10 -9.21 2.15
C ILE A 706 17.96 -9.44 3.66
N LEU A 707 16.73 -9.44 4.18
CA LEU A 707 16.47 -9.68 5.60
C LEU A 707 16.97 -11.07 6.04
N ALA A 708 16.73 -12.11 5.23
CA ALA A 708 17.21 -13.47 5.48
C ALA A 708 18.74 -13.54 5.46
N GLY A 709 19.39 -12.88 4.49
CA GLY A 709 20.85 -12.79 4.39
C GLY A 709 21.47 -12.15 5.64
N LEU A 710 20.90 -11.04 6.11
CA LEU A 710 21.29 -10.40 7.37
C LEU A 710 21.09 -11.35 8.57
N ALA A 711 19.97 -12.08 8.60
CA ALA A 711 19.65 -13.00 9.68
C ALA A 711 20.62 -14.19 9.79
N PHE A 712 21.22 -14.62 8.67
CA PHE A 712 22.22 -15.69 8.63
C PHE A 712 23.65 -15.24 8.96
N LYS A 713 23.92 -13.93 9.04
CA LYS A 713 25.22 -13.40 9.44
C LYS A 713 25.61 -13.93 10.82
N ARG A 714 26.87 -14.37 10.96
CA ARG A 714 27.41 -14.86 12.25
C ARG A 714 27.85 -13.68 13.12
N PHE A 715 27.64 -13.79 14.43
CA PHE A 715 28.30 -12.94 15.40
C PHE A 715 29.80 -13.26 15.46
N PRO A 716 30.65 -12.24 15.72
CA PRO A 716 32.10 -12.39 15.63
C PRO A 716 32.70 -13.29 16.72
N THR A 717 32.10 -13.30 17.92
CA THR A 717 32.64 -13.98 19.10
C THR A 717 31.66 -14.98 19.71
N LYS A 718 32.11 -15.69 20.75
CA LYS A 718 31.30 -16.61 21.57
C LYS A 718 30.62 -15.90 22.75
N MET A 719 30.56 -14.57 22.75
CA MET A 719 29.89 -13.79 23.81
C MET A 719 28.43 -14.24 23.96
N PRO A 720 27.93 -14.45 25.20
CA PRO A 720 26.52 -14.71 25.43
C PRO A 720 25.64 -13.61 24.87
N LEU A 721 24.60 -14.00 24.15
CA LEU A 721 23.62 -13.05 23.64
C LEU A 721 22.67 -12.64 24.77
N ALA A 722 22.90 -11.45 25.33
CA ALA A 722 21.95 -10.79 26.22
C ALA A 722 20.66 -10.43 25.47
N GLY A 723 20.78 -10.10 24.17
CA GLY A 723 19.67 -9.66 23.34
C GLY A 723 19.12 -8.33 23.85
N ASN A 724 17.82 -8.29 24.08
CA ASN A 724 17.13 -7.16 24.69
C ASN A 724 16.81 -7.38 26.18
N CYS A 725 17.29 -8.45 26.81
CA CYS A 725 16.90 -8.80 28.19
C CYS A 725 17.66 -7.95 29.22
N SER A 726 16.95 -7.09 29.97
CA SER A 726 17.55 -6.22 30.99
C SER A 726 18.45 -6.96 31.97
N LEU A 727 17.98 -8.11 32.48
CA LEU A 727 18.70 -8.96 33.42
C LEU A 727 19.99 -9.58 32.82
N ALA A 728 19.98 -9.85 31.52
CA ALA A 728 21.14 -10.44 30.86
C ALA A 728 22.20 -9.37 30.54
N ILE A 729 21.76 -8.13 30.32
CA ILE A 729 22.66 -6.98 30.15
C ILE A 729 23.27 -6.62 31.50
N SER A 730 22.48 -6.53 32.57
CA SER A 730 22.97 -6.17 33.91
C SER A 730 23.98 -7.17 34.45
N ALA A 731 23.76 -8.46 34.21
CA ALA A 731 24.72 -9.53 34.49
C ALA A 731 26.14 -9.27 33.92
N ALA A 732 26.26 -8.64 32.76
CA ALA A 732 27.57 -8.37 32.16
C ALA A 732 28.24 -7.08 32.66
N CYS A 733 27.56 -6.29 33.49
CA CYS A 733 27.94 -4.93 33.88
C CYS A 733 28.33 -4.85 35.36
N HIS A 734 29.31 -5.65 35.76
CA HIS A 734 29.94 -5.60 37.09
C HIS A 734 31.43 -5.27 36.91
N PRO A 735 31.81 -3.98 36.83
CA PRO A 735 33.19 -3.58 36.55
C PRO A 735 34.14 -3.93 37.70
N PRO A 736 35.42 -4.23 37.41
CA PRO A 736 36.41 -4.56 38.43
C PRO A 736 36.76 -3.35 39.32
N LEU A 737 37.18 -3.64 40.55
CA LEU A 737 37.53 -2.65 41.57
C LEU A 737 38.53 -1.59 41.08
N GLY A 738 38.15 -0.31 41.20
CA GLY A 738 38.92 0.85 40.77
C GLY A 738 38.82 1.18 39.27
N ASP A 739 37.88 0.58 38.54
CA ASP A 739 37.50 1.00 37.18
C ASP A 739 36.39 2.07 37.24
N GLU A 740 36.73 3.24 37.80
CA GLU A 740 35.80 4.36 37.95
C GLU A 740 35.46 5.00 36.61
N ASP A 741 34.22 5.48 36.48
CA ASP A 741 33.67 6.07 35.26
C ASP A 741 33.88 5.20 34.01
N ALA A 742 33.88 3.87 34.18
CA ALA A 742 34.12 2.92 33.09
C ALA A 742 33.18 3.16 31.90
N ALA A 743 31.92 3.56 32.16
CA ALA A 743 30.95 3.90 31.13
C ALA A 743 31.37 5.08 30.23
N LEU A 744 32.17 6.02 30.73
CA LEU A 744 32.67 7.20 29.99
C LEU A 744 33.95 6.90 29.19
N LYS A 745 34.60 5.77 29.49
CA LYS A 745 35.86 5.32 28.88
C LYS A 745 35.59 4.32 27.75
N PRO A 746 36.58 4.01 26.89
CA PRO A 746 36.38 3.04 25.83
C PRO A 746 36.34 1.61 26.43
N LEU A 747 35.18 0.97 26.31
CA LEU A 747 34.86 -0.32 26.92
C LEU A 747 35.16 -1.49 25.98
N MET A 748 35.53 -2.62 26.57
CA MET A 748 35.59 -3.92 25.93
C MET A 748 35.00 -4.97 26.88
N TRP A 749 34.37 -6.00 26.32
CA TRP A 749 33.93 -7.18 27.07
C TRP A 749 34.93 -8.31 26.88
N GLY A 750 35.35 -8.93 27.98
CA GLY A 750 36.27 -10.07 27.95
C GLY A 750 36.59 -10.57 29.36
N GLU A 751 37.52 -11.50 29.45
CA GLU A 751 37.98 -12.07 30.72
C GLU A 751 38.84 -11.05 31.46
N VAL A 752 38.50 -10.77 32.72
CA VAL A 752 39.20 -9.77 33.54
C VAL A 752 40.43 -10.40 34.20
N VAL A 753 41.59 -9.76 34.05
CA VAL A 753 42.83 -10.18 34.71
C VAL A 753 42.88 -9.61 36.13
N ILE A 754 42.67 -10.45 37.15
CA ILE A 754 42.82 -10.04 38.55
C ILE A 754 44.31 -10.06 38.91
N SER A 755 44.99 -8.92 38.76
CA SER A 755 46.36 -8.76 39.25
C SER A 755 46.37 -8.66 40.79
N GLY A 756 46.59 -9.78 41.49
CA GLY A 756 46.67 -9.72 42.97
C GLY A 756 46.77 -11.02 43.77
N ALA A 757 46.95 -12.19 43.16
CA ALA A 757 47.21 -13.44 43.89
C ALA A 757 48.68 -13.88 43.75
N SER A 758 49.62 -12.99 44.10
CA SER A 758 51.01 -13.38 44.36
C SER A 758 51.44 -12.76 45.68
N GLY A 759 52.05 -13.58 46.52
CA GLY A 759 52.10 -13.43 47.97
C GLY A 759 52.63 -12.09 48.50
N LYS A 760 52.09 -11.70 49.66
CA LYS A 760 52.85 -11.24 50.82
C LYS A 760 51.92 -11.15 52.04
N GLN A 761 52.16 -12.01 53.02
CA GLN A 761 51.75 -11.77 54.40
C GLN A 761 52.48 -10.52 54.91
N GLY A 762 51.73 -9.52 55.34
CA GLY A 762 52.27 -8.27 55.87
C GLY A 762 51.34 -7.69 56.92
N LYS A 763 51.80 -7.74 58.17
CA LYS A 763 51.25 -7.27 59.45
C LYS A 763 50.28 -6.07 59.40
N VAL A 764 49.21 -6.21 60.18
CA VAL A 764 48.33 -5.15 60.68
C VAL A 764 49.08 -4.26 61.68
N VAL A 765 48.98 -2.94 61.53
CA VAL A 765 49.22 -1.94 62.59
C VAL A 765 47.96 -1.07 62.64
N PRO A 766 47.32 -0.84 63.81
CA PRO A 766 46.10 -0.07 63.88
C PRO A 766 46.34 1.40 64.28
N GLY A 767 45.54 2.29 63.68
CA GLY A 767 45.05 3.51 64.32
C GLY A 767 45.61 4.83 63.79
N GLU A 768 44.76 5.61 63.12
CA GLU A 768 44.61 7.03 63.41
C GLU A 768 43.23 7.51 62.94
N GLU A 769 42.44 8.04 63.89
CA GLU A 769 41.14 8.69 63.69
C GLU A 769 41.31 9.98 62.88
N SER A 770 40.39 10.24 61.95
CA SER A 770 40.16 11.59 61.42
C SER A 770 38.68 11.94 61.45
N ARG A 771 38.44 13.19 61.88
CA ARG A 771 37.17 13.83 62.25
C ARG A 771 36.19 13.97 61.08
N GLU A 772 34.91 13.80 61.40
CA GLU A 772 33.76 14.18 60.57
C GLU A 772 33.63 15.73 60.47
N GLU A 773 33.44 16.23 59.25
CA GLU A 773 32.75 17.50 58.96
C GLU A 773 31.43 17.19 58.21
N PRO A 774 30.32 17.90 58.48
CA PRO A 774 29.02 17.54 57.93
C PRO A 774 28.71 18.30 56.64
N GLY A 775 28.48 17.56 55.55
CA GLY A 775 27.77 18.10 54.38
C GLY A 775 28.00 17.34 53.08
N GLU A 776 27.30 16.21 52.85
CA GLU A 776 26.95 15.67 51.52
C GLU A 776 26.08 14.40 51.64
N GLU A 777 24.81 14.53 52.05
CA GLU A 777 23.88 13.37 52.22
C GLU A 777 23.60 12.56 50.94
N GLY A 778 23.86 13.13 49.75
CA GLY A 778 23.65 12.41 48.47
C GLY A 778 24.83 11.57 48.00
N ARG A 779 26.06 11.91 48.39
CA ARG A 779 27.29 11.25 47.94
C ARG A 779 27.72 10.13 48.89
N LEU A 780 27.43 10.32 50.19
CA LEU A 780 27.63 9.31 51.24
C LEU A 780 26.75 8.06 51.02
N GLU A 781 25.51 8.19 50.54
CA GLU A 781 24.68 7.00 50.23
C GLU A 781 25.22 6.20 49.03
N GLU A 782 25.83 6.86 48.04
CA GLU A 782 26.40 6.22 46.85
C GLU A 782 27.72 5.50 47.13
N GLU A 783 28.61 6.11 47.92
CA GLU A 783 29.86 5.47 48.38
C GLU A 783 29.58 4.28 49.30
N VAL A 784 28.66 4.42 50.27
CA VAL A 784 28.24 3.32 51.15
C VAL A 784 27.55 2.20 50.36
N PHE A 785 26.77 2.53 49.31
CA PHE A 785 26.15 1.54 48.44
C PHE A 785 27.21 0.74 47.67
N ARG A 786 28.25 1.39 47.15
CA ARG A 786 29.34 0.75 46.38
C ARG A 786 30.20 -0.16 47.27
N ASP A 787 30.56 0.30 48.47
CA ASP A 787 31.31 -0.47 49.46
C ASP A 787 30.54 -1.71 49.95
N SER A 788 29.22 -1.61 50.08
CA SER A 788 28.37 -2.74 50.50
C SER A 788 28.26 -3.84 49.43
N VAL A 789 28.20 -3.47 48.15
CA VAL A 789 28.23 -4.44 47.03
C VAL A 789 29.62 -5.07 46.90
N GLU A 790 30.68 -4.31 47.17
CA GLU A 790 32.07 -4.76 47.17
C GLU A 790 32.36 -5.84 48.24
N LEU A 791 31.84 -5.67 49.46
CA LEU A 791 31.90 -6.68 50.53
C LEU A 791 31.14 -7.96 50.15
N GLU A 792 30.00 -7.81 49.48
CA GLU A 792 29.15 -8.92 49.03
C GLU A 792 29.82 -9.69 47.87
N GLU A 793 30.44 -9.01 46.90
CA GLU A 793 31.14 -9.63 45.76
C GLU A 793 32.41 -10.39 46.19
N ARG A 794 33.21 -9.84 47.11
CA ARG A 794 34.36 -10.54 47.70
C ARG A 794 33.95 -11.79 48.48
N SER A 795 32.77 -11.78 49.11
CA SER A 795 32.24 -12.95 49.83
C SER A 795 31.67 -14.03 48.89
N LEU A 796 31.34 -13.67 47.64
CA LEU A 796 30.68 -14.52 46.66
C LEU A 796 31.65 -15.20 45.67
N LEU A 797 32.91 -14.76 45.58
CA LEU A 797 33.95 -15.45 44.81
C LEU A 797 34.25 -16.81 45.48
N PRO A 798 33.97 -17.96 44.84
CA PRO A 798 34.20 -19.24 45.47
C PRO A 798 35.71 -19.51 45.55
N HIS A 799 36.28 -19.53 46.75
CA HIS A 799 37.44 -20.39 47.02
C HIS A 799 36.97 -21.84 46.99
N VAL A 800 36.73 -22.37 45.79
CA VAL A 800 36.56 -23.81 45.58
C VAL A 800 37.96 -24.36 45.38
N GLU A 801 38.47 -25.09 46.37
CA GLU A 801 39.76 -25.78 46.31
C GLU A 801 39.86 -26.57 44.99
N GLY A 802 40.77 -26.14 44.10
CA GLY A 802 41.16 -26.88 42.90
C GLY A 802 40.54 -26.45 41.55
N VAL A 803 39.63 -25.48 41.46
CA VAL A 803 39.09 -24.99 40.17
C VAL A 803 39.15 -23.47 40.09
N SER A 804 39.97 -22.92 39.18
CA SER A 804 39.97 -21.49 38.87
C SER A 804 38.71 -21.14 38.10
N ILE A 805 37.88 -20.28 38.68
CA ILE A 805 36.65 -19.80 38.03
C ILE A 805 36.89 -18.37 37.54
N PHE A 806 36.67 -18.15 36.25
CA PHE A 806 36.99 -16.91 35.58
C PHE A 806 35.75 -16.01 35.43
N HIS A 807 35.98 -14.70 35.34
CA HIS A 807 34.92 -13.70 35.26
C HIS A 807 35.07 -12.87 33.97
N CYS A 808 33.95 -12.63 33.28
CA CYS A 808 33.88 -11.74 32.13
C CYS A 808 32.88 -10.61 32.39
N CYS A 809 33.29 -9.37 32.15
CA CYS A 809 32.41 -8.21 32.22
C CYS A 809 32.82 -7.14 31.20
N PHE A 810 32.00 -6.10 31.08
CA PHE A 810 32.42 -4.86 30.45
C PHE A 810 33.37 -4.10 31.38
N THR A 811 34.51 -3.66 30.86
CA THR A 811 35.47 -2.85 31.63
C THR A 811 36.31 -1.95 30.72
N SER A 812 36.80 -0.84 31.28
CA SER A 812 37.77 0.03 30.64
C SER A 812 39.22 -0.47 30.78
N ARG A 813 39.46 -1.48 31.64
CA ARG A 813 40.75 -2.16 31.83
C ARG A 813 41.00 -3.24 30.80
N GLU A 814 42.26 -3.65 30.66
CA GLU A 814 42.65 -4.74 29.75
C GLU A 814 41.89 -6.04 30.05
N VAL A 815 41.46 -6.70 28.98
CA VAL A 815 40.73 -7.97 29.02
C VAL A 815 41.35 -8.94 28.03
N GLU A 816 41.31 -10.22 28.37
CA GLU A 816 41.74 -11.31 27.49
C GLU A 816 40.53 -11.91 26.73
N GLU A 817 40.79 -12.53 25.57
CA GLU A 817 39.76 -13.28 24.86
C GLU A 817 39.36 -14.52 25.68
N PRO A 818 38.06 -14.69 26.02
CA PRO A 818 37.62 -15.82 26.81
C PRO A 818 37.94 -17.17 26.13
N VAL A 819 38.53 -18.10 26.89
CA VAL A 819 38.95 -19.42 26.42
C VAL A 819 37.80 -20.43 26.54
N SER A 820 37.46 -21.12 25.44
CA SER A 820 36.28 -22.00 25.43
C SER A 820 36.34 -23.25 26.30
N THR A 821 37.53 -23.64 26.77
CA THR A 821 37.73 -24.77 27.69
C THR A 821 37.64 -24.37 29.16
N ARG A 822 37.64 -23.06 29.47
CA ARG A 822 37.51 -22.54 30.83
C ARG A 822 36.04 -22.47 31.28
N LEU A 823 35.88 -22.42 32.60
CA LEU A 823 34.61 -22.36 33.30
C LEU A 823 34.39 -20.93 33.83
N TYR A 824 33.24 -20.33 33.47
CA TYR A 824 32.87 -18.96 33.86
C TYR A 824 31.64 -18.93 34.76
N ILE A 825 31.59 -17.99 35.70
CA ILE A 825 30.47 -17.71 36.63
C ILE A 825 29.33 -16.93 35.95
#